data_AF-A0A833DTN1-F1
#
_entry.id   AF-A0A833DTN1-F1
#
_cell.length_a   1.000
_cell.length_b   1.000
_cell.length_c   1.000
_cell.angle_alpha   90.00
_cell.angle_beta   90.00
_cell.angle_gamma   90.00
#
_symmetry.space_group_name_H-M   'P 1'
#
loop_
_entity.id
_entity.type
_entity.pdbx_description
1 polymer ?
#
loop_
_entity_poly.entity_id
_entity_poly.type
_entity_poly.pdbx_seq_one_letter_code
_entity_poly.pdbx_strand_id
1 'polypeptide(L)'
;MRLNVVLIVIALIALISVALWLSIARLALSETLRLGIKAVNPYTSEVEFDGVIPIALTINAVRSVVRGDVVSSVQALNTLSTIPMSSDLRYLRDRVVKYLKELVESIRRLKDLENTAIELLSRGRCDEAREYVHLIEMCLIEAYSARYRLIEERRLDDFVNKLSRYIWNASAKPHLLNEYLRARNELVRFLEDLRASTLQLLSDIELCRTSTNIVVSLAVYPSKAFGGDYVKVLGRVRYVNGTPIPNATLILRVVVEDRNLLETRLYTDESGSYRYTLRLPEASQVKGVSMRAEKAVVKGLIQVLCLADGYTGFNETEILIIYEKPRVRLSCPKSIELDRDLVVELTFSGNYTVRGSVIVNNKLFKSVELVPGSNSIVIPTTLLIPGINIVEVDIGGHDRFLRARYACRVHVEYKLPRLVLSVNEILLYPFNSLDVYSYAIDNHSRDLQLLLYLDNNLVARYNLSHGVVYISKPLPPTILIDRHTLRIEIVDTVRNVSTVSSYRIIVLNPITMAIMLVLTLLTVFMPGLNISVVGALILFSKATPHRVSKIRRAAMWVAQEVSTAFQSLVSGIRFRVARLVTYYRAVVRILAKIVGEPLESETLREYMHRVESKVRGRVANLFRELTLLVEKDLYSRTGASYDEELRARQVAEEIWREVGER
;
A
#
# COMPACT_ATOMS: atom_id res chain seq x y z
N MET A 1 35.91 75.13 -4.38
CA MET A 1 36.02 74.46 -3.05
C MET A 1 34.74 73.72 -2.61
N ARG A 2 33.52 74.09 -3.06
CA ARG A 2 32.25 73.43 -2.65
C ARG A 2 31.93 72.09 -3.34
N LEU A 3 32.51 71.77 -4.51
CA LEU A 3 32.25 70.52 -5.24
C LEU A 3 32.93 69.28 -4.59
N ASN A 4 34.07 69.48 -3.92
CA ASN A 4 34.79 68.38 -3.24
C ASN A 4 34.06 67.89 -1.98
N VAL A 5 33.26 68.72 -1.32
CA VAL A 5 32.55 68.35 -0.09
C VAL A 5 31.38 67.40 -0.39
N VAL A 6 30.66 67.64 -1.48
CA VAL A 6 29.53 66.78 -1.91
C VAL A 6 30.01 65.38 -2.31
N LEU A 7 31.14 65.30 -3.02
CA LEU A 7 31.75 64.02 -3.42
C LEU A 7 32.23 63.21 -2.21
N ILE A 8 32.74 63.89 -1.17
CA ILE A 8 33.15 63.25 0.09
C ILE A 8 31.94 62.73 0.85
N VAL A 9 30.83 63.47 0.88
CA VAL A 9 29.58 63.05 1.54
C VAL A 9 28.97 61.81 0.87
N ILE A 10 28.96 61.77 -0.47
CA ILE A 10 28.46 60.60 -1.23
C ILE A 10 29.35 59.37 -1.01
N ALA A 11 30.67 59.55 -0.99
CA ALA A 11 31.61 58.47 -0.70
C ALA A 11 31.46 57.93 0.75
N LEU A 12 31.11 58.80 1.71
CA LEU A 12 30.87 58.42 3.10
C LEU A 12 29.58 57.58 3.25
N ILE A 13 28.51 57.99 2.57
CA ILE A 13 27.22 57.26 2.55
C ILE A 13 27.40 55.86 1.95
N ALA A 14 28.17 55.74 0.87
CA ALA A 14 28.48 54.46 0.24
C ALA A 14 29.34 53.54 1.12
N LEU A 15 30.23 54.09 1.96
CA LEU A 15 31.05 53.30 2.89
C LEU A 15 30.23 52.77 4.07
N ILE A 16 29.28 53.58 4.57
CA ILE A 16 28.42 53.23 5.71
C ILE A 16 27.42 52.13 5.32
N SER A 17 26.89 52.16 4.09
CA SER A 17 25.97 51.11 3.60
C SER A 17 26.66 49.75 3.46
N VAL A 18 27.92 49.70 3.01
CA VAL A 18 28.71 48.46 2.89
C VAL A 18 29.04 47.86 4.25
N ALA A 19 29.35 48.68 5.25
CA ALA A 19 29.61 48.22 6.61
C ALA A 19 28.36 47.59 7.27
N LEU A 20 27.19 48.18 7.04
CA LEU A 20 25.90 47.66 7.54
C LEU A 20 25.57 46.27 6.99
N TRP A 21 25.88 46.03 5.71
CA TRP A 21 25.66 44.73 5.04
C TRP A 21 26.51 43.60 5.64
N LEU A 22 27.74 43.88 6.07
CA LEU A 22 28.67 42.89 6.64
C LEU A 22 28.28 42.45 8.07
N SER A 23 27.66 43.32 8.86
CA SER A 23 27.16 42.99 10.20
C SER A 23 25.94 42.06 10.19
N ILE A 24 25.03 42.24 9.22
CA ILE A 24 23.79 41.46 9.10
C ILE A 24 24.07 40.00 8.73
N ALA A 25 25.14 39.73 7.98
CA ALA A 25 25.53 38.38 7.57
C ALA A 25 26.05 37.49 8.72
N ARG A 26 26.50 38.08 9.85
CA ARG A 26 27.06 37.31 10.97
C ARG A 26 26.02 36.80 11.97
N LEU A 27 24.89 37.49 12.16
CA LEU A 27 23.86 37.07 13.13
C LEU A 27 23.07 35.83 12.65
N ALA A 28 22.83 35.72 11.34
CA ALA A 28 21.99 34.67 10.76
C ALA A 28 22.56 33.24 10.85
N LEU A 29 23.81 33.07 11.30
CA LEU A 29 24.48 31.77 11.35
C LEU A 29 24.45 31.08 12.73
N SER A 30 23.91 31.72 13.77
CA SER A 30 24.06 31.23 15.17
C SER A 30 22.85 30.51 15.78
N GLU A 31 21.70 30.46 15.10
CA GLU A 31 20.42 30.09 15.75
C GLU A 31 19.74 28.79 15.28
N THR A 32 20.36 27.99 14.40
CA THR A 32 19.71 26.82 13.78
C THR A 32 19.96 25.45 14.44
N LEU A 33 20.42 25.39 15.69
CA LEU A 33 20.68 24.10 16.38
C LEU A 33 20.10 24.07 17.80
N ARG A 34 18.81 23.70 17.93
CA ARG A 34 18.22 23.00 19.09
C ARG A 34 16.70 22.87 18.91
N LEU A 35 16.20 21.63 18.73
CA LEU A 35 14.90 21.17 19.24
C LEU A 35 14.84 19.63 19.05
N GLY A 36 14.95 18.90 20.17
CA GLY A 36 14.93 17.44 20.24
C GLY A 36 13.55 16.88 20.57
N ILE A 37 13.29 15.66 20.08
CA ILE A 37 12.06 14.88 20.25
C ILE A 37 12.08 14.12 21.59
N LYS A 38 10.99 14.16 22.36
CA LYS A 38 10.76 13.30 23.54
C LYS A 38 10.06 12.01 23.13
N ALA A 39 10.53 10.87 23.64
CA ALA A 39 9.88 9.56 23.53
C ALA A 39 8.83 9.35 24.63
N VAL A 40 7.72 8.67 24.30
CA VAL A 40 6.64 8.27 25.23
C VAL A 40 6.63 6.74 25.38
N ASN A 41 6.37 6.27 26.60
CA ASN A 41 6.47 4.87 27.07
C ASN A 41 5.17 4.06 26.77
N PRO A 42 5.22 2.87 26.15
CA PRO A 42 4.04 2.13 25.65
C PRO A 42 3.25 1.29 26.68
N TYR A 43 3.51 1.38 27.98
CA TYR A 43 2.90 0.48 29.00
C TYR A 43 1.86 1.13 29.93
N THR A 44 1.45 2.38 29.68
CA THR A 44 0.48 3.10 30.54
C THR A 44 -0.71 3.71 29.79
N SER A 45 -0.90 3.43 28.51
CA SER A 45 -2.13 3.82 27.83
C SER A 45 -3.23 2.81 28.14
N GLU A 46 -4.35 3.27 28.72
CA GLU A 46 -5.64 2.59 28.58
C GLU A 46 -5.86 2.38 27.08
N VAL A 47 -5.50 1.19 26.59
CA VAL A 47 -5.77 0.80 25.22
C VAL A 47 -7.27 0.68 25.15
N GLU A 48 -7.87 1.69 24.55
CA GLU A 48 -9.16 1.65 23.92
C GLU A 48 -9.45 0.22 23.38
N PHE A 49 -10.19 -0.58 24.16
CA PHE A 49 -10.64 -1.92 23.78
C PHE A 49 -11.90 -1.82 22.92
N ASP A 50 -11.80 -2.18 21.64
CA ASP A 50 -12.93 -2.24 20.71
C ASP A 50 -13.48 -3.67 20.59
N GLY A 51 -14.79 -3.82 20.87
CA GLY A 51 -15.52 -5.09 20.75
C GLY A 51 -15.74 -5.58 19.31
N VAL A 52 -15.46 -4.77 18.28
CA VAL A 52 -15.65 -5.13 16.86
C VAL A 52 -14.85 -6.37 16.48
N ILE A 53 -13.55 -6.40 16.77
CA ILE A 53 -12.64 -7.47 16.33
C ILE A 53 -13.02 -8.82 16.98
N PRO A 54 -13.23 -8.92 18.31
CA PRO A 54 -13.65 -10.16 18.95
C PRO A 54 -14.99 -10.72 18.43
N ILE A 55 -15.98 -9.86 18.14
CA ILE A 55 -17.27 -10.29 17.58
C ILE A 55 -17.07 -10.81 16.16
N ALA A 56 -16.31 -10.11 15.32
CA ALA A 56 -16.01 -10.56 13.96
C ALA A 56 -15.30 -11.92 13.94
N LEU A 57 -14.33 -12.16 14.83
CA LEU A 57 -13.66 -13.45 14.97
C LEU A 57 -14.63 -14.56 15.42
N THR A 58 -15.57 -14.25 16.30
CA THR A 58 -16.60 -15.19 16.75
C THR A 58 -17.54 -15.57 15.59
N ILE A 59 -18.00 -14.58 14.81
CA ILE A 59 -18.82 -14.80 13.60
C ILE A 59 -18.06 -15.65 12.59
N ASN A 60 -16.78 -15.35 12.35
CA ASN A 60 -15.95 -16.10 11.42
C ASN A 60 -15.77 -17.56 11.88
N ALA A 61 -15.49 -17.80 13.16
CA ALA A 61 -15.39 -19.16 13.69
C ALA A 61 -16.68 -19.95 13.48
N VAL A 62 -17.84 -19.35 13.80
CA VAL A 62 -19.15 -19.97 13.62
C VAL A 62 -19.45 -20.27 12.14
N ARG A 63 -19.23 -19.31 11.24
CA ARG A 63 -19.43 -19.51 9.80
C ARG A 63 -18.47 -20.57 9.23
N SER A 64 -17.23 -20.62 9.72
CA SER A 64 -16.27 -21.65 9.33
C SER A 64 -16.71 -23.04 9.78
N VAL A 65 -17.31 -23.19 10.96
CA VAL A 65 -17.93 -24.46 11.39
C VAL A 65 -19.01 -24.89 10.39
N VAL A 66 -19.94 -24.00 10.06
CA VAL A 66 -21.04 -24.28 9.11
C VAL A 66 -20.51 -24.70 7.74
N ARG A 67 -19.39 -24.11 7.29
CA ARG A 67 -18.74 -24.46 6.02
C ARG A 67 -17.88 -25.74 6.09
N GLY A 68 -17.72 -26.35 7.27
CA GLY A 68 -16.81 -27.48 7.48
C GLY A 68 -15.32 -27.12 7.41
N ASP A 69 -14.97 -25.83 7.54
CA ASP A 69 -13.58 -25.36 7.53
C ASP A 69 -13.00 -25.33 8.95
N VAL A 70 -12.52 -26.48 9.40
CA VAL A 70 -11.91 -26.67 10.72
C VAL A 70 -10.71 -25.75 10.94
N VAL A 71 -9.85 -25.58 9.93
CA VAL A 71 -8.59 -24.83 10.05
C VAL A 71 -8.89 -23.36 10.29
N SER A 72 -9.76 -22.76 9.46
CA SER A 72 -10.14 -21.36 9.61
C SER A 72 -10.88 -21.11 10.92
N SER A 73 -11.73 -22.05 11.35
CA SER A 73 -12.43 -21.94 12.65
C SER A 73 -11.44 -21.94 13.82
N VAL A 74 -10.54 -22.92 13.87
CA VAL A 74 -9.53 -23.01 14.94
C VAL A 74 -8.59 -21.80 14.93
N GLN A 75 -8.21 -21.29 13.75
CA GLN A 75 -7.38 -20.09 13.64
C GLN A 75 -8.09 -18.84 14.17
N ALA A 76 -9.38 -18.66 13.85
CA ALA A 76 -10.19 -17.57 14.39
C ALA A 76 -10.31 -17.66 15.92
N LEU A 77 -10.53 -18.85 16.46
CA LEU A 77 -10.63 -19.09 17.91
C LEU A 77 -9.29 -18.90 18.64
N ASN A 78 -8.18 -19.29 18.02
CA ASN A 78 -6.84 -19.05 18.57
C ASN A 78 -6.52 -17.57 18.59
N THR A 79 -6.81 -16.84 17.50
CA THR A 79 -6.68 -15.38 17.46
C THR A 79 -7.57 -14.69 18.48
N LEU A 80 -8.81 -15.16 18.67
CA LEU A 80 -9.71 -14.62 19.69
C LEU A 80 -9.12 -14.79 21.10
N SER A 81 -8.47 -15.92 21.37
CA SER A 81 -7.87 -16.25 22.67
C SER A 81 -6.69 -15.35 23.07
N THR A 82 -5.99 -14.76 22.09
CA THR A 82 -4.84 -13.88 22.35
C THR A 82 -5.21 -12.43 22.59
N ILE A 83 -6.45 -12.04 22.29
CA ILE A 83 -6.89 -10.65 22.48
C ILE A 83 -6.94 -10.31 23.98
N PRO A 84 -6.25 -9.26 24.44
CA PRO A 84 -6.29 -8.82 25.83
C PRO A 84 -7.68 -8.29 26.19
N MET A 85 -8.23 -8.77 27.30
CA MET A 85 -9.57 -8.39 27.79
C MET A 85 -9.58 -8.32 29.33
N SER A 86 -10.58 -7.60 29.87
CA SER A 86 -10.90 -7.61 31.31
C SER A 86 -11.20 -9.03 31.81
N SER A 87 -11.04 -9.27 33.11
CA SER A 87 -11.26 -10.59 33.73
C SER A 87 -12.61 -11.22 33.36
N ASP A 88 -13.67 -10.42 33.36
CA ASP A 88 -15.03 -10.88 33.13
C ASP A 88 -15.28 -11.28 31.67
N LEU A 89 -14.72 -10.52 30.73
CA LEU A 89 -14.78 -10.84 29.30
C LEU A 89 -13.88 -12.05 28.98
N ARG A 90 -12.72 -12.13 29.62
CA ARG A 90 -11.78 -13.25 29.47
C ARG A 90 -12.43 -14.57 29.89
N TYR A 91 -13.13 -14.60 31.02
CA TYR A 91 -13.84 -15.78 31.50
C TYR A 91 -14.88 -16.29 30.47
N LEU A 92 -15.68 -15.39 29.90
CA LEU A 92 -16.69 -15.75 28.90
C LEU A 92 -16.06 -16.18 27.58
N ARG A 93 -15.03 -15.45 27.12
CA ARG A 93 -14.25 -15.79 25.94
C ARG A 93 -13.71 -17.21 26.04
N ASP A 94 -13.06 -17.56 27.16
CA ASP A 94 -12.41 -18.86 27.32
C ASP A 94 -13.42 -20.01 27.30
N ARG A 95 -14.63 -19.81 27.85
CA ARG A 95 -15.74 -20.77 27.76
C ARG A 95 -16.26 -20.92 26.35
N VAL A 96 -16.54 -19.81 25.66
CA VAL A 96 -17.03 -19.83 24.27
C VAL A 96 -16.00 -20.48 23.34
N VAL A 97 -14.72 -20.11 23.47
CA VAL A 97 -13.63 -20.72 22.71
C VAL A 97 -13.53 -22.22 22.98
N LYS A 98 -13.58 -22.63 24.25
CA LYS A 98 -13.55 -24.05 24.62
C LYS A 98 -14.68 -24.83 23.95
N TYR A 99 -15.93 -24.39 24.11
CA TYR A 99 -17.08 -25.12 23.58
C TYR A 99 -17.15 -25.08 22.05
N LEU A 100 -16.74 -23.98 21.40
CA LEU A 100 -16.64 -23.95 19.93
C LEU A 100 -15.55 -24.89 19.43
N LYS A 101 -14.41 -25.00 20.13
CA LYS A 101 -13.36 -25.98 19.77
C LYS A 101 -13.86 -27.42 19.94
N GLU A 102 -14.51 -27.73 21.06
CA GLU A 102 -15.16 -29.03 21.28
C GLU A 102 -16.14 -29.35 20.15
N LEU A 103 -17.01 -28.40 19.79
CA LEU A 103 -17.97 -28.56 18.70
C LEU A 103 -17.28 -28.82 17.35
N VAL A 104 -16.27 -28.01 16.99
CA VAL A 104 -15.50 -28.18 15.75
C VAL A 104 -14.87 -29.57 15.68
N GLU A 105 -14.27 -30.01 16.79
CA GLU A 105 -13.55 -31.27 16.84
C GLU A 105 -14.50 -32.48 16.77
N SER A 106 -15.61 -32.45 17.51
CA SER A 106 -16.62 -33.52 17.46
C SER A 106 -17.28 -33.59 16.07
N ILE A 107 -17.58 -32.47 15.42
CA ILE A 107 -18.13 -32.47 14.05
C ILE A 107 -17.12 -33.04 13.05
N ARG A 108 -15.84 -32.70 13.18
CA ARG A 108 -14.79 -33.27 12.33
C ARG A 108 -14.71 -34.78 12.49
N ARG A 109 -14.58 -35.25 13.73
CA ARG A 109 -14.50 -36.69 14.04
C ARG A 109 -15.74 -37.43 13.58
N LEU A 110 -16.92 -36.86 13.81
CA LEU A 110 -18.18 -37.42 13.34
C LEU A 110 -18.15 -37.61 11.82
N LYS A 111 -17.81 -36.56 11.06
CA LYS A 111 -17.71 -36.67 9.60
C LYS A 111 -16.66 -37.68 9.13
N ASP A 112 -15.51 -37.75 9.79
CA ASP A 112 -14.46 -38.73 9.46
C ASP A 112 -15.00 -40.16 9.65
N LEU A 113 -15.67 -40.44 10.78
CA LEU A 113 -16.28 -41.74 11.08
C LEU A 113 -17.45 -42.07 10.14
N GLU A 114 -18.32 -41.10 9.86
CA GLU A 114 -19.43 -41.25 8.92
C GLU A 114 -18.90 -41.62 7.53
N ASN A 115 -17.86 -40.93 7.04
CA ASN A 115 -17.24 -41.24 5.75
C ASN A 115 -16.68 -42.67 5.71
N THR A 116 -16.00 -43.11 6.77
CA THR A 116 -15.49 -44.48 6.87
C THR A 116 -16.61 -45.51 6.90
N ALA A 117 -17.65 -45.29 7.71
CA ALA A 117 -18.80 -46.19 7.77
C ALA A 117 -19.51 -46.27 6.41
N ILE A 118 -19.69 -45.12 5.76
CA ILE A 118 -20.23 -45.00 4.41
C ILE A 118 -19.39 -45.75 3.37
N GLU A 119 -18.06 -45.71 3.48
CA GLU A 119 -17.14 -46.46 2.62
C GLU A 119 -17.26 -47.97 2.85
N LEU A 120 -17.35 -48.41 4.10
CA LEU A 120 -17.54 -49.82 4.45
C LEU A 120 -18.88 -50.35 3.96
N LEU A 121 -19.95 -49.58 4.14
CA LEU A 121 -21.26 -49.86 3.54
C LEU A 121 -21.18 -49.94 2.02
N SER A 122 -20.44 -49.02 1.39
CA SER A 122 -20.25 -49.05 -0.07
C SER A 122 -19.53 -50.31 -0.55
N ARG A 123 -18.71 -50.94 0.29
CA ARG A 123 -18.03 -52.21 -0.01
C ARG A 123 -18.81 -53.45 0.43
N GLY A 124 -20.04 -53.29 0.93
CA GLY A 124 -20.84 -54.39 1.47
C GLY A 124 -20.29 -54.99 2.77
N ARG A 125 -19.36 -54.30 3.44
CA ARG A 125 -18.75 -54.72 4.72
C ARG A 125 -19.62 -54.26 5.89
N CYS A 126 -20.87 -54.75 5.94
CA CYS A 126 -21.85 -54.30 6.94
C CYS A 126 -21.39 -54.53 8.38
N ASP A 127 -20.77 -55.69 8.65
CA ASP A 127 -20.35 -56.05 10.02
C ASP A 127 -19.28 -55.08 10.54
N GLU A 128 -18.35 -54.66 9.70
CA GLU A 128 -17.35 -53.66 10.05
C GLU A 128 -17.94 -52.26 10.15
N ALA A 129 -18.90 -51.90 9.30
CA ALA A 129 -19.60 -50.63 9.43
C ALA A 129 -20.35 -50.52 10.77
N ARG A 130 -20.90 -51.64 11.29
CA ARG A 130 -21.56 -51.68 12.61
C ARG A 130 -20.61 -51.40 13.77
N GLU A 131 -19.32 -51.72 13.64
CA GLU A 131 -18.33 -51.39 14.69
C GLU A 131 -18.20 -49.87 14.91
N TYR A 132 -18.53 -49.06 13.90
CA TYR A 132 -18.47 -47.59 13.98
C TYR A 132 -19.72 -46.95 14.58
N VAL A 133 -20.84 -47.68 14.70
CA VAL A 133 -22.13 -47.13 15.17
C VAL A 133 -21.98 -46.43 16.53
N HIS A 134 -21.41 -47.13 17.51
CA HIS A 134 -21.23 -46.56 18.85
C HIS A 134 -20.34 -45.31 18.85
N LEU A 135 -19.29 -45.29 18.03
CA LEU A 135 -18.38 -44.14 17.92
C LEU A 135 -19.07 -42.92 17.29
N ILE A 136 -19.89 -43.15 16.26
CA ILE A 136 -20.72 -42.13 15.60
C ILE A 136 -21.73 -41.55 16.60
N GLU A 137 -22.44 -42.40 17.35
CA GLU A 137 -23.38 -41.98 18.38
C GLU A 137 -22.70 -41.12 19.45
N MET A 138 -21.55 -41.54 19.97
CA MET A 138 -20.81 -40.76 20.96
C MET A 138 -20.41 -39.38 20.41
N CYS A 139 -19.86 -39.30 19.19
CA CYS A 139 -19.45 -38.02 18.60
C CYS A 139 -20.65 -37.09 18.36
N LEU A 140 -21.81 -37.65 17.97
CA LEU A 140 -23.05 -36.90 17.82
C LEU A 140 -23.52 -36.33 19.17
N ILE A 141 -23.47 -37.14 20.25
CA ILE A 141 -23.80 -36.70 21.61
C ILE A 141 -22.86 -35.57 22.07
N GLU A 142 -21.55 -35.69 21.83
CA GLU A 142 -20.58 -34.65 22.18
C GLU A 142 -20.85 -33.33 21.46
N ALA A 143 -21.12 -33.38 20.13
CA ALA A 143 -21.46 -32.20 19.34
C ALA A 143 -22.73 -31.52 19.88
N TYR A 144 -23.76 -32.30 20.23
CA TYR A 144 -25.00 -31.77 20.79
C TYR A 144 -24.85 -31.24 22.23
N SER A 145 -23.94 -31.83 23.03
CA SER A 145 -23.57 -31.29 24.33
C SER A 145 -22.92 -29.91 24.20
N ALA A 146 -22.00 -29.74 23.24
CA ALA A 146 -21.38 -28.45 22.96
C ALA A 146 -22.40 -27.42 22.41
N ARG A 147 -23.31 -27.85 21.51
CA ARG A 147 -24.45 -27.04 21.05
C ARG A 147 -25.30 -26.52 22.21
N TYR A 148 -25.69 -27.41 23.12
CA TYR A 148 -26.50 -27.05 24.29
C TYR A 148 -25.82 -25.97 25.13
N ARG A 149 -24.54 -26.15 25.45
CA ARG A 149 -23.75 -25.17 26.24
C ARG A 149 -23.55 -23.84 25.53
N LEU A 150 -23.43 -23.83 24.20
CA LEU A 150 -23.24 -22.59 23.45
C LEU A 150 -24.54 -21.80 23.26
N ILE A 151 -25.62 -22.50 22.92
CA ILE A 151 -26.86 -21.91 22.41
C ILE A 151 -27.93 -21.86 23.49
N GLU A 152 -28.24 -22.99 24.13
CA GLU A 152 -29.34 -23.08 25.11
C GLU A 152 -28.96 -22.43 26.45
N GLU A 153 -27.72 -22.60 26.90
CA GLU A 153 -27.17 -21.83 28.03
C GLU A 153 -26.82 -20.37 27.68
N ARG A 154 -27.08 -19.93 26.44
CA ARG A 154 -26.87 -18.56 25.96
C ARG A 154 -25.44 -18.02 26.12
N ARG A 155 -24.43 -18.89 26.28
CA ARG A 155 -23.02 -18.47 26.49
C ARG A 155 -22.48 -17.65 25.33
N LEU A 156 -22.82 -18.05 24.10
CA LEU A 156 -22.41 -17.34 22.89
C LEU A 156 -23.08 -15.95 22.82
N ASP A 157 -24.38 -15.90 23.12
CA ASP A 157 -25.18 -14.67 23.13
C ASP A 157 -24.68 -13.70 24.21
N ASP A 158 -24.42 -14.18 25.42
CA ASP A 158 -23.91 -13.38 26.54
C ASP A 158 -22.54 -12.76 26.25
N PHE A 159 -21.66 -13.52 25.61
CA PHE A 159 -20.34 -13.04 25.22
C PHE A 159 -20.42 -11.92 24.19
N VAL A 160 -21.18 -12.12 23.11
CA VAL A 160 -21.36 -11.10 22.06
C VAL A 160 -22.10 -9.87 22.59
N ASN A 161 -23.13 -10.05 23.42
CA ASN A 161 -23.87 -8.96 24.03
C ASN A 161 -22.98 -8.09 24.92
N LYS A 162 -22.10 -8.69 25.73
CA LYS A 162 -21.13 -7.94 26.54
C LYS A 162 -20.09 -7.22 25.68
N LEU A 163 -19.53 -7.87 24.65
CA LEU A 163 -18.60 -7.23 23.72
C LEU A 163 -19.22 -6.04 22.99
N SER A 164 -20.51 -6.11 22.64
CA SER A 164 -21.22 -5.04 21.93
C SER A 164 -21.31 -3.71 22.71
N ARG A 165 -21.08 -3.74 24.03
CA ARG A 165 -21.01 -2.54 24.86
C ARG A 165 -19.72 -1.75 24.66
N TYR A 166 -18.69 -2.38 24.12
CA TYR A 166 -17.37 -1.82 23.86
C TYR A 166 -17.18 -1.43 22.38
N ILE A 167 -18.26 -1.29 21.60
CA ILE A 167 -18.21 -0.80 20.22
C ILE A 167 -18.56 0.68 20.23
N TRP A 168 -17.58 1.56 19.92
CA TRP A 168 -17.84 3.01 19.87
C TRP A 168 -18.44 3.46 18.54
N ASN A 169 -18.25 2.70 17.46
CA ASN A 169 -18.86 3.01 16.18
C ASN A 169 -20.35 2.62 16.17
N ALA A 170 -21.22 3.62 16.37
CA ALA A 170 -22.67 3.45 16.41
C ALA A 170 -23.26 2.82 15.14
N SER A 171 -22.63 3.04 13.97
CA SER A 171 -23.08 2.48 12.69
C SER A 171 -22.66 1.02 12.49
N ALA A 172 -21.52 0.60 13.07
CA ALA A 172 -21.01 -0.77 12.94
C ALA A 172 -21.74 -1.78 13.85
N LYS A 173 -22.17 -1.34 15.03
CA LYS A 173 -22.84 -2.17 16.04
C LYS A 173 -24.09 -2.92 15.54
N PRO A 174 -25.11 -2.28 14.92
CA PRO A 174 -26.30 -3.01 14.46
C PRO A 174 -25.99 -3.99 13.32
N HIS A 175 -25.06 -3.63 12.43
CA HIS A 175 -24.62 -4.52 11.36
C HIS A 175 -23.99 -5.80 11.92
N LEU A 176 -23.02 -5.67 12.84
CA LEU A 176 -22.33 -6.81 13.45
C LEU A 176 -23.27 -7.72 14.26
N LEU A 177 -24.21 -7.15 15.01
CA LEU A 177 -25.19 -7.94 15.76
C LEU A 177 -26.12 -8.71 14.82
N ASN A 178 -26.55 -8.11 13.71
CA ASN A 178 -27.35 -8.80 12.70
C ASN A 178 -26.57 -9.93 12.01
N GLU A 179 -25.30 -9.71 11.68
CA GLU A 179 -24.44 -10.76 11.14
C GLU A 179 -24.23 -11.91 12.12
N TYR A 180 -24.06 -11.60 13.40
CA TYR A 180 -23.98 -12.59 14.46
C TYR A 180 -25.25 -13.44 14.55
N LEU A 181 -26.43 -12.82 14.60
CA LEU A 181 -27.70 -13.55 14.67
C LEU A 181 -27.90 -14.47 13.46
N ARG A 182 -27.52 -14.02 12.26
CA ARG A 182 -27.54 -14.88 11.06
C ARG A 182 -26.60 -16.07 11.22
N ALA A 183 -25.34 -15.85 11.59
CA ALA A 183 -24.36 -16.91 11.77
C ALA A 183 -24.79 -17.94 12.83
N ARG A 184 -25.35 -17.47 13.95
CA ARG A 184 -25.93 -18.33 14.99
C ARG A 184 -27.08 -19.19 14.45
N ASN A 185 -28.00 -18.61 13.70
CA ASN A 185 -29.14 -19.35 13.14
C ASN A 185 -28.71 -20.34 12.06
N GLU A 186 -27.71 -19.99 11.24
CA GLU A 186 -27.07 -20.90 10.29
C GLU A 186 -26.43 -22.09 11.02
N LEU A 187 -25.74 -21.85 12.13
CA LEU A 187 -25.18 -22.92 12.96
C LEU A 187 -26.25 -23.87 13.50
N VAL A 188 -27.36 -23.34 14.03
CA VAL A 188 -28.46 -24.17 14.54
C VAL A 188 -29.00 -25.08 13.44
N ARG A 189 -29.32 -24.52 12.26
CA ARG A 189 -29.85 -25.30 11.12
C ARG A 189 -28.87 -26.38 10.68
N PHE A 190 -27.60 -25.99 10.51
CA PHE A 190 -26.54 -26.92 10.12
C PHE A 190 -26.43 -28.11 11.09
N LEU A 191 -26.55 -27.88 12.39
CA LEU A 191 -26.47 -28.97 13.38
C LEU A 191 -27.70 -29.88 13.33
N GLU A 192 -28.91 -29.36 13.10
CA GLU A 192 -30.10 -30.19 12.92
C GLU A 192 -30.04 -31.03 11.64
N ASP A 193 -29.55 -30.45 10.53
CA ASP A 193 -29.34 -31.17 9.28
C ASP A 193 -28.30 -32.29 9.46
N LEU A 194 -27.21 -31.99 10.19
CA LEU A 194 -26.18 -32.98 10.53
C LEU A 194 -26.79 -34.14 11.32
N ARG A 195 -27.58 -33.87 12.35
CA ARG A 195 -28.26 -34.93 13.13
C ARG A 195 -29.19 -35.78 12.28
N ALA A 196 -30.02 -35.16 11.44
CA ALA A 196 -30.94 -35.90 10.58
C ALA A 196 -30.17 -36.85 9.66
N SER A 197 -29.08 -36.36 9.05
CA SER A 197 -28.19 -37.15 8.21
C SER A 197 -27.53 -38.30 8.99
N THR A 198 -26.99 -38.04 10.18
CA THR A 198 -26.35 -39.06 11.01
C THR A 198 -27.33 -40.15 11.42
N LEU A 199 -28.54 -39.79 11.86
CA LEU A 199 -29.57 -40.76 12.24
C LEU A 199 -30.00 -41.64 11.06
N GLN A 200 -30.06 -41.06 9.86
CA GLN A 200 -30.32 -41.83 8.65
C GLN A 200 -29.20 -42.84 8.37
N LEU A 201 -27.93 -42.41 8.47
CA LEU A 201 -26.79 -43.32 8.29
C LEU A 201 -26.82 -44.47 9.30
N LEU A 202 -27.10 -44.18 10.57
CA LEU A 202 -27.21 -45.23 11.60
C LEU A 202 -28.29 -46.25 11.25
N SER A 203 -29.46 -45.79 10.79
CA SER A 203 -30.52 -46.67 10.29
C SER A 203 -30.08 -47.50 9.08
N ASP A 204 -29.31 -46.92 8.15
CA ASP A 204 -28.79 -47.64 6.98
C ASP A 204 -27.79 -48.73 7.39
N ILE A 205 -26.95 -48.47 8.40
CA ILE A 205 -26.01 -49.46 8.95
C ILE A 205 -26.75 -50.61 9.64
N GLU A 206 -27.79 -50.32 10.42
CA GLU A 206 -28.60 -51.34 11.08
C GLU A 206 -29.33 -52.26 10.10
N LEU A 207 -29.83 -51.70 8.98
CA LEU A 207 -30.55 -52.45 7.95
C LEU A 207 -29.63 -53.22 6.99
N CYS A 208 -28.33 -52.93 6.97
CA CYS A 208 -27.34 -53.59 6.11
C CYS A 208 -27.19 -55.06 6.50
N ARG A 209 -27.46 -55.99 5.58
CA ARG A 209 -27.17 -57.42 5.73
C ARG A 209 -26.00 -57.82 4.85
N THR A 210 -25.05 -58.58 5.42
CA THR A 210 -23.89 -59.12 4.71
C THR A 210 -24.32 -60.21 3.73
N SER A 211 -24.60 -59.85 2.48
CA SER A 211 -24.25 -60.69 1.32
C SER A 211 -24.30 -59.93 -0.01
N THR A 212 -23.32 -60.27 -0.86
CA THR A 212 -23.14 -59.89 -2.26
C THR A 212 -24.21 -60.52 -3.18
N ASN A 213 -25.47 -60.52 -2.77
CA ASN A 213 -26.56 -61.05 -3.57
C ASN A 213 -27.00 -60.11 -4.70
N ILE A 214 -26.46 -58.89 -4.76
CA ILE A 214 -26.77 -57.90 -5.78
C ILE A 214 -25.54 -57.65 -6.66
N VAL A 215 -25.69 -57.88 -7.97
CA VAL A 215 -24.73 -57.52 -9.02
C VAL A 215 -25.16 -56.19 -9.63
N VAL A 216 -24.28 -55.19 -9.53
CA VAL A 216 -24.46 -53.88 -10.17
C VAL A 216 -23.56 -53.85 -11.41
N SER A 217 -24.12 -53.64 -12.59
CA SER A 217 -23.33 -53.32 -13.78
C SER A 217 -23.23 -51.80 -13.93
N LEU A 218 -22.03 -51.30 -14.23
CA LEU A 218 -21.76 -49.88 -14.37
C LEU A 218 -21.02 -49.63 -15.69
N ALA A 219 -21.52 -48.67 -16.48
CA ALA A 219 -20.83 -48.16 -17.65
C ALA A 219 -20.94 -46.63 -17.68
N VAL A 220 -19.82 -45.98 -18.01
CA VAL A 220 -19.69 -44.53 -18.06
C VAL A 220 -19.23 -44.10 -19.44
N TYR A 221 -19.95 -43.16 -20.06
CA TYR A 221 -19.63 -42.63 -21.37
C TYR A 221 -19.71 -41.09 -21.41
N PRO A 222 -18.67 -40.40 -21.92
CA PRO A 222 -17.35 -40.91 -22.30
C PRO A 222 -16.48 -41.26 -21.06
N SER A 223 -15.45 -42.11 -21.24
CA SER A 223 -14.44 -42.44 -20.20
C SER A 223 -13.42 -41.33 -19.95
N LYS A 224 -13.47 -40.27 -20.76
CA LYS A 224 -12.64 -39.07 -20.66
C LYS A 224 -13.47 -37.84 -20.99
N ALA A 225 -13.49 -36.85 -20.11
CA ALA A 225 -14.28 -35.62 -20.25
C ALA A 225 -13.61 -34.44 -19.54
N PHE A 226 -14.08 -33.22 -19.80
CA PHE A 226 -13.58 -32.04 -19.09
C PHE A 226 -14.31 -31.86 -17.74
N GLY A 227 -13.66 -31.18 -16.79
CA GLY A 227 -14.33 -30.74 -15.57
C GLY A 227 -15.57 -29.91 -15.86
N GLY A 228 -16.64 -30.11 -15.09
CA GLY A 228 -17.95 -29.47 -15.31
C GLY A 228 -18.78 -30.03 -16.48
N ASP A 229 -18.22 -30.87 -17.37
CA ASP A 229 -18.98 -31.53 -18.43
C ASP A 229 -19.91 -32.61 -17.85
N TYR A 230 -20.88 -33.05 -18.66
CA TYR A 230 -21.79 -34.13 -18.31
C TYR A 230 -21.34 -35.46 -18.92
N VAL A 231 -21.41 -36.51 -18.11
CA VAL A 231 -21.19 -37.89 -18.51
C VAL A 231 -22.44 -38.73 -18.27
N LYS A 232 -22.68 -39.71 -19.14
CA LYS A 232 -23.79 -40.64 -18.99
C LYS A 232 -23.32 -41.83 -18.20
N VAL A 233 -23.98 -42.07 -17.07
CA VAL A 233 -23.81 -43.26 -16.25
C VAL A 233 -25.02 -44.15 -16.46
N LEU A 234 -24.78 -45.40 -16.84
CA LEU A 234 -25.84 -46.36 -17.10
C LEU A 234 -25.45 -47.75 -16.60
N GLY A 235 -26.46 -48.53 -16.26
CA GLY A 235 -26.22 -49.83 -15.66
C GLY A 235 -27.50 -50.60 -15.37
N ARG A 236 -27.33 -51.77 -14.77
CA ARG A 236 -28.42 -52.62 -14.28
C ARG A 236 -28.08 -53.20 -12.93
N VAL A 237 -29.12 -53.41 -12.14
CA VAL A 237 -29.06 -54.05 -10.84
C VAL A 237 -29.88 -55.32 -10.88
N ARG A 238 -29.22 -56.42 -10.51
CA ARG A 238 -29.81 -57.76 -10.53
C ARG A 238 -29.39 -58.51 -9.29
N TYR A 239 -30.23 -59.44 -8.87
CA TYR A 239 -29.81 -60.48 -7.96
C TYR A 239 -28.78 -61.41 -8.65
N VAL A 240 -27.96 -62.13 -7.89
CA VAL A 240 -26.98 -63.10 -8.42
C VAL A 240 -27.64 -64.18 -9.29
N ASN A 241 -28.90 -64.53 -9.00
CA ASN A 241 -29.71 -65.44 -9.82
C ASN A 241 -30.16 -64.84 -11.17
N GLY A 242 -29.82 -63.57 -11.46
CA GLY A 242 -30.12 -62.85 -12.69
C GLY A 242 -31.43 -62.06 -12.68
N THR A 243 -32.26 -62.17 -11.64
CA THR A 243 -33.54 -61.45 -11.56
C THR A 243 -33.30 -59.94 -11.40
N PRO A 244 -33.95 -59.07 -12.21
CA PRO A 244 -33.81 -57.63 -12.08
C PRO A 244 -34.46 -57.13 -10.78
N ILE A 245 -33.87 -56.08 -10.18
CA ILE A 245 -34.40 -55.45 -8.96
C ILE A 245 -35.03 -54.10 -9.34
N PRO A 246 -36.37 -54.00 -9.42
CA PRO A 246 -37.04 -52.75 -9.73
C PRO A 246 -37.06 -51.81 -8.51
N ASN A 247 -37.09 -50.50 -8.75
CA ASN A 247 -37.15 -49.45 -7.72
C ASN A 247 -36.08 -49.55 -6.61
N ALA A 248 -34.93 -50.17 -6.91
CA ALA A 248 -33.80 -50.28 -6.00
C ALA A 248 -33.20 -48.89 -5.76
N THR A 249 -32.82 -48.59 -4.51
CA THR A 249 -32.19 -47.31 -4.18
C THR A 249 -30.72 -47.37 -4.52
N LEU A 250 -30.26 -46.49 -5.40
CA LEU A 250 -28.88 -46.40 -5.85
C LEU A 250 -28.23 -45.11 -5.36
N ILE A 251 -27.02 -45.21 -4.84
CA ILE A 251 -26.18 -44.09 -4.43
C ILE A 251 -25.01 -44.01 -5.41
N LEU A 252 -24.98 -42.95 -6.21
CA LEU A 252 -23.95 -42.65 -7.19
C LEU A 252 -22.94 -41.67 -6.58
N ARG A 253 -21.65 -42.01 -6.59
CA ARG A 253 -20.57 -41.15 -6.09
C ARG A 253 -19.51 -40.87 -7.13
N VAL A 254 -18.92 -39.69 -7.05
CA VAL A 254 -17.69 -39.33 -7.78
C VAL A 254 -16.58 -39.10 -6.78
N VAL A 255 -15.57 -39.95 -6.83
CA VAL A 255 -14.39 -39.92 -5.97
C VAL A 255 -13.20 -39.42 -6.77
N VAL A 256 -12.53 -38.39 -6.27
CA VAL A 256 -11.30 -37.84 -6.88
C VAL A 256 -10.29 -37.63 -5.76
N GLU A 257 -9.08 -38.16 -5.91
CA GLU A 257 -8.02 -38.09 -4.88
C GLU A 257 -8.53 -38.51 -3.48
N ASP A 258 -9.21 -39.67 -3.40
CA ASP A 258 -9.76 -40.24 -2.18
C ASP A 258 -10.80 -39.36 -1.45
N ARG A 259 -11.42 -38.41 -2.17
CA ARG A 259 -12.50 -37.56 -1.65
C ARG A 259 -13.76 -37.73 -2.46
N ASN A 260 -14.88 -37.91 -1.75
CA ASN A 260 -16.21 -37.87 -2.34
C ASN A 260 -16.55 -36.39 -2.68
N LEU A 261 -16.61 -36.07 -3.97
CA LEU A 261 -16.94 -34.73 -4.44
C LEU A 261 -18.42 -34.56 -4.77
N LEU A 262 -19.09 -35.65 -5.14
CA LEU A 262 -20.51 -35.66 -5.51
C LEU A 262 -21.16 -36.95 -5.01
N GLU A 263 -22.38 -36.83 -4.50
CA GLU A 263 -23.25 -37.95 -4.14
C GLU A 263 -24.68 -37.64 -4.60
N THR A 264 -25.31 -38.58 -5.31
CA THR A 264 -26.70 -38.49 -5.76
C THR A 264 -27.41 -39.81 -5.53
N ARG A 265 -28.68 -39.73 -5.12
CA ARG A 265 -29.57 -40.89 -5.03
C ARG A 265 -30.43 -41.01 -6.30
N LEU A 266 -30.54 -42.23 -6.83
CA LEU A 266 -31.33 -42.56 -8.01
C LEU A 266 -32.01 -43.92 -7.82
N TYR A 267 -33.02 -44.21 -8.64
CA TYR A 267 -33.78 -45.46 -8.54
C TYR A 267 -33.71 -46.23 -9.85
N THR A 268 -33.77 -47.56 -9.76
CA THR A 268 -33.90 -48.41 -10.97
C THR A 268 -35.33 -48.40 -11.50
N ASP A 269 -35.46 -48.56 -12.83
CA ASP A 269 -36.76 -48.77 -13.48
C ASP A 269 -37.30 -50.20 -13.24
N GLU A 270 -38.48 -50.50 -13.81
CA GLU A 270 -39.12 -51.82 -13.71
C GLU A 270 -38.22 -52.98 -14.22
N SER A 271 -37.25 -52.69 -15.08
CA SER A 271 -36.30 -53.68 -15.62
C SER A 271 -35.01 -53.81 -14.80
N GLY A 272 -34.93 -53.10 -13.67
CA GLY A 272 -33.72 -52.98 -12.86
C GLY A 272 -32.61 -52.15 -13.53
N SER A 273 -32.92 -51.39 -14.58
CA SER A 273 -31.95 -50.55 -15.28
C SER A 273 -31.93 -49.14 -14.69
N TYR A 274 -30.79 -48.47 -14.80
CA TYR A 274 -30.66 -47.06 -14.43
C TYR A 274 -29.86 -46.30 -15.49
N ARG A 275 -30.23 -45.03 -15.67
CA ARG A 275 -29.53 -44.08 -16.53
C ARG A 275 -29.56 -42.71 -15.87
N TYR A 276 -28.38 -42.11 -15.71
CA TYR A 276 -28.23 -40.81 -15.10
C TYR A 276 -27.20 -39.97 -15.86
N THR A 277 -27.46 -38.68 -15.96
CA THR A 277 -26.53 -37.72 -16.55
C THR A 277 -25.83 -36.99 -15.40
N LEU A 278 -24.60 -37.39 -15.12
CA LEU A 278 -23.78 -36.89 -14.02
C LEU A 278 -22.94 -35.71 -14.50
N ARG A 279 -22.97 -34.58 -13.79
CA ARG A 279 -22.02 -33.48 -14.02
C ARG A 279 -20.72 -33.78 -13.28
N LEU A 280 -19.59 -33.67 -13.95
CA LEU A 280 -18.28 -33.87 -13.34
C LEU A 280 -17.89 -32.69 -12.44
N PRO A 281 -17.05 -32.92 -11.42
CA PRO A 281 -16.59 -31.86 -10.53
C PRO A 281 -15.89 -30.74 -11.32
N GLU A 282 -16.08 -29.51 -10.85
CA GLU A 282 -15.42 -28.33 -11.40
C GLU A 282 -13.99 -28.22 -10.88
N ALA A 283 -13.15 -27.46 -11.60
CA ALA A 283 -11.77 -27.22 -11.21
C ALA A 283 -11.61 -26.60 -9.81
N SER A 284 -12.61 -25.87 -9.32
CA SER A 284 -12.63 -25.30 -7.96
C SER A 284 -12.78 -26.34 -6.84
N GLN A 285 -13.37 -27.49 -7.15
CA GLN A 285 -13.70 -28.53 -6.18
C GLN A 285 -12.54 -29.53 -5.99
N VAL A 286 -11.66 -29.65 -6.98
CA VAL A 286 -10.50 -30.54 -6.93
C VAL A 286 -9.30 -29.80 -6.33
N LYS A 287 -8.91 -30.17 -5.12
CA LYS A 287 -7.66 -29.70 -4.49
C LYS A 287 -6.46 -30.40 -5.16
N GLY A 288 -5.26 -29.83 -5.08
CA GLY A 288 -4.04 -30.50 -5.58
C GLY A 288 -3.72 -30.30 -7.07
N VAL A 289 -4.66 -29.81 -7.89
CA VAL A 289 -4.38 -29.53 -9.30
C VAL A 289 -3.43 -28.33 -9.43
N SER A 290 -2.19 -28.61 -9.84
CA SER A 290 -1.12 -27.60 -9.92
C SER A 290 -1.46 -26.47 -10.90
N MET A 291 -1.53 -25.23 -10.40
CA MET A 291 -1.75 -24.00 -11.20
C MET A 291 -0.62 -23.72 -12.22
N ARG A 292 0.48 -24.48 -12.17
CA ARG A 292 1.63 -24.32 -13.07
C ARG A 292 1.46 -25.09 -14.39
N ALA A 293 0.67 -26.15 -14.42
CA ALA A 293 0.47 -26.93 -15.63
C ALA A 293 -0.51 -26.20 -16.58
N GLU A 294 -0.22 -26.19 -17.88
CA GLU A 294 -1.18 -25.68 -18.89
C GLU A 294 -2.42 -26.57 -18.98
N LYS A 295 -2.24 -27.85 -18.68
CA LYS A 295 -3.28 -28.87 -18.70
C LYS A 295 -3.04 -29.86 -17.57
N ALA A 296 -4.10 -30.22 -16.86
CA ALA A 296 -4.07 -31.23 -15.82
C ALA A 296 -5.06 -32.35 -16.17
N VAL A 297 -4.63 -33.59 -15.97
CA VAL A 297 -5.49 -34.78 -16.13
C VAL A 297 -5.53 -35.47 -14.78
N VAL A 298 -6.73 -35.58 -14.23
CA VAL A 298 -6.98 -36.17 -12.90
C VAL A 298 -7.77 -37.46 -13.09
N LYS A 299 -7.37 -38.51 -12.37
CA LYS A 299 -8.12 -39.76 -12.31
C LYS A 299 -9.25 -39.62 -11.28
N GLY A 300 -10.46 -39.95 -11.68
CA GLY A 300 -11.61 -40.09 -10.79
C GLY A 300 -12.22 -41.49 -10.87
N LEU A 301 -12.94 -41.89 -9.83
CA LEU A 301 -13.73 -43.11 -9.78
C LEU A 301 -15.21 -42.72 -9.71
N ILE A 302 -16.02 -43.33 -10.55
CA ILE A 302 -17.48 -43.29 -10.42
C ILE A 302 -17.90 -44.58 -9.76
N GLN A 303 -18.56 -44.47 -8.62
CA GLN A 303 -19.00 -45.59 -7.80
C GLN A 303 -20.53 -45.64 -7.77
N VAL A 304 -21.09 -46.84 -7.84
CA VAL A 304 -22.53 -47.08 -7.67
C VAL A 304 -22.73 -48.12 -6.60
N LEU A 305 -23.43 -47.71 -5.54
CA LEU A 305 -23.91 -48.56 -4.47
C LEU A 305 -25.41 -48.77 -4.65
N CYS A 306 -25.88 -50.01 -4.54
CA CYS A 306 -27.28 -50.37 -4.51
C CYS A 306 -27.66 -50.83 -3.11
N LEU A 307 -28.80 -50.34 -2.60
CA LEU A 307 -29.46 -50.76 -1.38
C LEU A 307 -30.87 -51.26 -1.75
N ALA A 308 -31.11 -52.57 -1.61
CA ALA A 308 -32.43 -53.16 -1.85
C ALA A 308 -32.66 -54.37 -0.95
N ASP A 309 -33.84 -54.42 -0.30
CA ASP A 309 -34.29 -55.56 0.53
C ASP A 309 -33.29 -55.98 1.62
N GLY A 310 -32.54 -55.01 2.16
CA GLY A 310 -31.48 -55.24 3.16
C GLY A 310 -30.14 -55.74 2.60
N TYR A 311 -30.02 -55.93 1.28
CA TYR A 311 -28.78 -56.32 0.60
C TYR A 311 -28.10 -55.13 -0.05
N THR A 312 -26.77 -55.25 -0.22
CA THR A 312 -25.94 -54.22 -0.86
C THR A 312 -25.22 -54.76 -2.08
N GLY A 313 -25.15 -53.96 -3.16
CA GLY A 313 -24.33 -54.25 -4.34
C GLY A 313 -23.46 -53.06 -4.72
N PHE A 314 -22.25 -53.30 -5.22
CA PHE A 314 -21.28 -52.26 -5.53
C PHE A 314 -20.59 -52.49 -6.87
N ASN A 315 -20.35 -51.41 -7.61
CA ASN A 315 -19.44 -51.40 -8.75
C ASN A 315 -18.82 -50.02 -8.94
N GLU A 316 -17.61 -49.98 -9.51
CA GLU A 316 -16.89 -48.75 -9.80
C GLU A 316 -16.19 -48.77 -11.16
N THR A 317 -15.93 -47.59 -11.71
CA THR A 317 -15.27 -47.42 -13.01
C THR A 317 -14.45 -46.14 -13.01
N GLU A 318 -13.27 -46.19 -13.61
CA GLU A 318 -12.38 -45.03 -13.75
C GLU A 318 -12.88 -44.03 -14.81
N ILE A 319 -12.66 -42.75 -14.56
CA ILE A 319 -12.86 -41.65 -15.51
C ILE A 319 -11.67 -40.69 -15.49
N LEU A 320 -11.24 -40.23 -16.67
CA LEU A 320 -10.21 -39.21 -16.80
C LEU A 320 -10.85 -37.82 -16.93
N ILE A 321 -10.62 -36.97 -15.94
CA ILE A 321 -11.14 -35.61 -15.89
C ILE A 321 -10.04 -34.62 -16.30
N ILE A 322 -10.34 -33.76 -17.27
CA ILE A 322 -9.39 -32.82 -17.85
C ILE A 322 -9.69 -31.39 -17.39
N TYR A 323 -8.64 -30.69 -16.93
CA TYR A 323 -8.67 -29.27 -16.64
C TYR A 323 -7.60 -28.53 -17.44
N GLU A 324 -7.89 -27.29 -17.83
CA GLU A 324 -7.03 -26.46 -18.67
C GLU A 324 -6.84 -25.08 -18.07
N LYS A 325 -5.64 -24.52 -18.21
CA LYS A 325 -5.39 -23.13 -17.82
C LYS A 325 -5.97 -22.20 -18.90
N PRO A 326 -6.84 -21.23 -18.56
CA PRO A 326 -7.30 -20.25 -19.53
C PRO A 326 -6.11 -19.49 -20.10
N ARG A 327 -6.18 -18.96 -21.33
CA ARG A 327 -5.10 -18.19 -21.94
C ARG A 327 -5.57 -16.78 -22.19
N VAL A 328 -5.13 -15.84 -21.36
CA VAL A 328 -5.41 -14.40 -21.49
C VAL A 328 -4.12 -13.64 -21.69
N ARG A 329 -4.09 -12.75 -22.68
CA ARG A 329 -3.05 -11.74 -22.84
C ARG A 329 -3.62 -10.39 -22.44
N LEU A 330 -2.96 -9.71 -21.50
CA LEU A 330 -3.28 -8.32 -21.18
C LEU A 330 -2.30 -7.38 -21.87
N SER A 331 -2.86 -6.35 -22.50
CA SER A 331 -2.13 -5.22 -23.06
C SER A 331 -2.58 -3.96 -22.33
N CYS A 332 -1.62 -3.30 -21.67
CA CYS A 332 -1.84 -2.07 -20.94
C CYS A 332 -0.89 -0.99 -21.46
N PRO A 333 -1.34 0.28 -21.55
CA PRO A 333 -0.45 1.38 -21.88
C PRO A 333 0.65 1.49 -20.82
N LYS A 334 1.84 1.97 -21.24
CA LYS A 334 2.97 2.17 -20.32
C LYS A 334 2.68 3.26 -19.29
N SER A 335 2.09 4.37 -19.73
CA SER A 335 1.63 5.44 -18.85
C SER A 335 0.33 6.08 -19.34
N ILE A 336 -0.41 6.67 -18.40
CA ILE A 336 -1.61 7.47 -18.63
C ILE A 336 -1.62 8.69 -17.71
N GLU A 337 -2.38 9.73 -18.07
CA GLU A 337 -2.62 10.89 -17.22
C GLU A 337 -3.79 10.61 -16.26
N LEU A 338 -3.73 11.11 -15.02
CA LEU A 338 -4.73 10.84 -13.96
C LEU A 338 -6.16 11.34 -14.30
N ASP A 339 -6.32 12.15 -15.34
CA ASP A 339 -7.61 12.67 -15.83
C ASP A 339 -8.25 11.82 -16.93
N ARG A 340 -7.59 10.74 -17.37
CA ARG A 340 -8.10 9.83 -18.40
C ARG A 340 -8.34 8.43 -17.86
N ASP A 341 -9.49 7.88 -18.23
CA ASP A 341 -9.82 6.50 -17.91
C ASP A 341 -8.82 5.54 -18.58
N LEU A 342 -8.43 4.50 -17.85
CA LEU A 342 -7.52 3.49 -18.33
C LEU A 342 -8.29 2.44 -19.14
N VAL A 343 -7.95 2.31 -20.41
CA VAL A 343 -8.46 1.22 -21.25
C VAL A 343 -7.44 0.09 -21.27
N VAL A 344 -7.85 -1.08 -20.78
CA VAL A 344 -7.06 -2.31 -20.80
C VAL A 344 -7.64 -3.23 -21.85
N GLU A 345 -6.80 -3.64 -22.81
CA GLU A 345 -7.16 -4.60 -23.84
C GLU A 345 -6.77 -6.01 -23.40
N LEU A 346 -7.67 -6.96 -23.61
CA LEU A 346 -7.46 -8.36 -23.24
C LEU A 346 -7.79 -9.25 -24.42
N THR A 347 -6.90 -10.19 -24.72
CA THR A 347 -7.16 -11.23 -25.72
C THR A 347 -7.30 -12.57 -25.02
N PHE A 348 -8.49 -13.16 -25.08
CA PHE A 348 -8.77 -14.48 -24.54
C PHE A 348 -8.78 -15.53 -25.65
N SER A 349 -7.90 -16.54 -25.55
CA SER A 349 -7.69 -17.57 -26.57
C SER A 349 -8.46 -18.87 -26.31
N GLY A 350 -9.66 -18.79 -25.72
CA GLY A 350 -10.55 -19.95 -25.52
C GLY A 350 -11.78 -19.92 -26.41
N ASN A 351 -12.56 -21.00 -26.38
CA ASN A 351 -13.74 -21.19 -27.23
C ASN A 351 -15.07 -20.87 -26.53
N TYR A 352 -15.03 -20.50 -25.25
CA TYR A 352 -16.21 -20.28 -24.41
C TYR A 352 -16.02 -19.05 -23.56
N THR A 353 -17.11 -18.34 -23.24
CA THR A 353 -17.05 -17.18 -22.35
C THR A 353 -16.64 -17.61 -20.94
N VAL A 354 -15.74 -16.86 -20.30
CA VAL A 354 -15.27 -17.16 -18.94
C VAL A 354 -15.50 -15.96 -18.03
N ARG A 355 -15.94 -16.22 -16.79
CA ARG A 355 -16.09 -15.18 -15.76
C ARG A 355 -14.78 -14.97 -15.02
N GLY A 356 -14.39 -13.71 -14.90
CA GLY A 356 -13.25 -13.28 -14.11
C GLY A 356 -13.58 -12.06 -13.26
N SER A 357 -12.63 -11.66 -12.45
CA SER A 357 -12.70 -10.46 -11.62
C SER A 357 -11.53 -9.55 -11.91
N VAL A 358 -11.82 -8.28 -12.15
CA VAL A 358 -10.82 -7.23 -12.33
C VAL A 358 -10.47 -6.67 -10.97
N ILE A 359 -9.20 -6.66 -10.65
CA ILE A 359 -8.64 -6.14 -9.40
C ILE A 359 -7.70 -5.00 -9.76
N VAL A 360 -7.87 -3.84 -9.15
CA VAL A 360 -7.02 -2.67 -9.35
C VAL A 360 -6.40 -2.32 -7.99
N ASN A 361 -5.07 -2.37 -7.90
CA ASN A 361 -4.33 -2.09 -6.66
C ASN A 361 -4.87 -2.86 -5.44
N ASN A 362 -5.08 -4.17 -5.59
CA ASN A 362 -5.66 -5.07 -4.59
C ASN A 362 -7.12 -4.78 -4.18
N LYS A 363 -7.83 -3.89 -4.88
CA LYS A 363 -9.27 -3.67 -4.69
C LYS A 363 -10.05 -4.31 -5.83
N LEU A 364 -11.06 -5.12 -5.48
CA LEU A 364 -11.99 -5.66 -6.46
C LEU A 364 -12.75 -4.50 -7.13
N PHE A 365 -12.60 -4.36 -8.44
CA PHE A 365 -13.29 -3.35 -9.22
C PHE A 365 -14.63 -3.86 -9.73
N LYS A 366 -14.60 -4.89 -10.58
CA LYS A 366 -15.81 -5.49 -11.16
C LYS A 366 -15.58 -6.92 -11.62
N SER A 367 -16.66 -7.68 -11.74
CA SER A 367 -16.66 -8.93 -12.49
C SER A 367 -16.71 -8.65 -13.98
N VAL A 368 -16.01 -9.46 -14.77
CA VAL A 368 -15.95 -9.37 -16.23
C VAL A 368 -16.27 -10.72 -16.85
N GLU A 369 -17.01 -10.72 -17.94
CA GLU A 369 -17.20 -11.88 -18.81
C GLU A 369 -16.26 -11.71 -20.00
N LEU A 370 -15.28 -12.61 -20.11
CA LEU A 370 -14.30 -12.64 -21.19
C LEU A 370 -14.82 -13.52 -22.31
N VAL A 371 -15.18 -12.91 -23.43
CA VAL A 371 -15.57 -13.64 -24.65
C VAL A 371 -14.33 -14.06 -25.44
N PRO A 372 -14.40 -15.14 -26.24
CA PRO A 372 -13.35 -15.50 -27.20
C PRO A 372 -12.90 -14.30 -28.05
N GLY A 373 -11.58 -14.07 -28.13
CA GLY A 373 -11.00 -12.96 -28.89
C GLY A 373 -10.74 -11.71 -28.04
N SER A 374 -10.98 -10.54 -28.63
CA SER A 374 -10.63 -9.24 -28.02
C SER A 374 -11.73 -8.73 -27.09
N ASN A 375 -11.32 -8.31 -25.91
CA ASN A 375 -12.15 -7.71 -24.87
C ASN A 375 -11.49 -6.38 -24.44
N SER A 376 -12.29 -5.44 -23.95
CA SER A 376 -11.77 -4.19 -23.39
C SER A 376 -12.40 -3.90 -22.02
N ILE A 377 -11.59 -3.37 -21.12
CA ILE A 377 -12.00 -3.01 -19.76
C ILE A 377 -11.60 -1.57 -19.54
N VAL A 378 -12.59 -0.71 -19.33
CA VAL A 378 -12.40 0.68 -18.94
C VAL A 378 -12.37 0.75 -17.41
N ILE A 379 -11.27 1.26 -16.86
CA ILE A 379 -11.07 1.49 -15.43
C ILE A 379 -11.14 3.01 -15.19
N PRO A 380 -12.08 3.48 -14.35
CA PRO A 380 -12.25 4.89 -14.11
C PRO A 380 -11.06 5.48 -13.34
N THR A 381 -10.74 6.73 -13.65
CA THR A 381 -9.70 7.53 -12.96
C THR A 381 -9.83 7.53 -11.44
N THR A 382 -11.04 7.43 -10.90
CA THR A 382 -11.31 7.40 -9.45
C THR A 382 -10.71 6.20 -8.71
N LEU A 383 -10.38 5.12 -9.42
CA LEU A 383 -9.73 3.93 -8.85
C LEU A 383 -8.22 3.92 -9.02
N LEU A 384 -7.69 4.89 -9.76
CA LEU A 384 -6.28 5.03 -10.05
C LEU A 384 -5.62 5.97 -9.04
N ILE A 385 -4.39 5.66 -8.66
CA ILE A 385 -3.56 6.51 -7.80
C ILE A 385 -2.36 7.03 -8.60
N PRO A 386 -1.80 8.20 -8.30
CA PRO A 386 -0.54 8.62 -8.88
C PRO A 386 0.56 7.57 -8.67
N GLY A 387 1.36 7.29 -9.70
CA GLY A 387 2.44 6.30 -9.66
C GLY A 387 2.07 4.94 -10.29
N ILE A 388 2.68 3.85 -9.82
CA ILE A 388 2.49 2.52 -10.42
C ILE A 388 1.18 1.91 -9.94
N ASN A 389 0.29 1.63 -10.89
CA ASN A 389 -0.94 0.90 -10.66
C ASN A 389 -0.81 -0.52 -11.25
N ILE A 390 -1.33 -1.50 -10.53
CA ILE A 390 -1.39 -2.89 -10.98
C ILE A 390 -2.83 -3.22 -11.28
N VAL A 391 -3.08 -3.63 -12.53
CA VAL A 391 -4.36 -4.17 -12.95
C VAL A 391 -4.21 -5.67 -13.11
N GLU A 392 -5.03 -6.41 -12.39
CA GLU A 392 -5.06 -7.86 -12.42
C GLU A 392 -6.43 -8.35 -12.89
N VAL A 393 -6.42 -9.47 -13.61
CA VAL A 393 -7.60 -10.25 -13.94
C VAL A 393 -7.42 -11.63 -13.33
N ASP A 394 -8.26 -11.93 -12.32
CA ASP A 394 -8.34 -13.21 -11.64
C ASP A 394 -9.49 -14.00 -12.24
N ILE A 395 -9.17 -15.07 -12.97
CA ILE A 395 -10.14 -16.05 -13.43
C ILE A 395 -10.17 -17.16 -12.38
N GLY A 396 -11.30 -17.27 -11.68
CA GLY A 396 -11.53 -18.33 -10.71
C GLY A 396 -11.47 -19.72 -11.36
N GLY A 397 -11.24 -20.76 -10.55
CA GLY A 397 -11.45 -22.12 -11.02
C GLY A 397 -12.94 -22.34 -11.27
N HIS A 398 -13.34 -22.66 -12.48
CA HIS A 398 -14.74 -22.93 -12.82
C HIS A 398 -14.83 -23.87 -14.02
N ASP A 399 -15.80 -24.79 -14.00
CA ASP A 399 -15.94 -25.85 -14.98
C ASP A 399 -14.60 -26.55 -15.27
N ARG A 400 -14.13 -26.44 -16.52
CA ARG A 400 -12.87 -27.02 -17.01
C ARG A 400 -11.65 -26.14 -16.78
N PHE A 401 -11.82 -24.89 -16.37
CA PHE A 401 -10.75 -23.92 -16.29
C PHE A 401 -10.10 -23.88 -14.91
N LEU A 402 -8.79 -24.07 -14.88
CA LEU A 402 -7.97 -23.85 -13.69
C LEU A 402 -7.95 -22.37 -13.33
N ARG A 403 -7.82 -22.08 -12.03
CA ARG A 403 -7.63 -20.70 -11.56
C ARG A 403 -6.37 -20.11 -12.19
N ALA A 404 -6.50 -18.90 -12.75
CA ALA A 404 -5.38 -18.20 -13.35
C ALA A 404 -5.46 -16.69 -13.08
N ARG A 405 -4.30 -16.08 -12.84
CA ARG A 405 -4.16 -14.65 -12.63
C ARG A 405 -3.22 -14.06 -13.66
N TYR A 406 -3.61 -12.93 -14.21
CA TYR A 406 -2.82 -12.16 -15.15
C TYR A 406 -2.77 -10.71 -14.69
N ALA A 407 -1.58 -10.11 -14.75
CA ALA A 407 -1.37 -8.76 -14.26
C ALA A 407 -0.62 -7.93 -15.31
N CYS A 408 -0.97 -6.65 -15.38
CA CYS A 408 -0.19 -5.65 -16.08
C CYS A 408 0.08 -4.46 -15.15
N ARG A 409 1.10 -3.67 -15.48
CA ARG A 409 1.47 -2.47 -14.72
C ARG A 409 1.32 -1.25 -15.61
N VAL A 410 0.77 -0.17 -15.06
CA VAL A 410 0.65 1.12 -15.73
C VAL A 410 1.12 2.23 -14.81
N HIS A 411 1.88 3.18 -15.35
CA HIS A 411 2.31 4.36 -14.62
C HIS A 411 1.30 5.49 -14.82
N VAL A 412 0.66 5.94 -13.74
CA VAL A 412 -0.30 7.04 -13.78
C VAL A 412 0.43 8.33 -13.42
N GLU A 413 0.61 9.18 -14.42
CA GLU A 413 1.27 10.47 -14.28
C GLU A 413 0.26 11.52 -13.80
N TYR A 414 0.67 12.27 -12.78
CA TYR A 414 -0.07 13.44 -12.33
C TYR A 414 0.71 14.70 -12.68
N LYS A 415 0.07 15.59 -13.43
CA LYS A 415 0.61 16.92 -13.75
C LYS A 415 -0.11 17.94 -12.89
N LEU A 416 0.64 18.58 -11.99
CA LEU A 416 0.15 19.73 -11.23
C LEU A 416 -0.22 20.86 -12.19
N PRO A 417 -1.33 21.59 -11.95
CA PRO A 417 -1.69 22.74 -12.76
C PRO A 417 -0.60 23.82 -12.67
N ARG A 418 -0.23 24.39 -13.81
CA ARG A 418 0.75 25.49 -13.85
C ARG A 418 0.06 26.80 -13.45
N LEU A 419 0.58 27.44 -12.41
CA LEU A 419 0.13 28.74 -11.94
C LEU A 419 1.22 29.79 -12.17
N VAL A 420 0.85 30.92 -12.75
CA VAL A 420 1.70 32.12 -12.79
C VAL A 420 1.40 32.93 -11.55
N LEU A 421 2.44 33.18 -10.74
CA LEU A 421 2.36 33.99 -9.53
C LEU A 421 3.19 35.27 -9.75
N SER A 422 2.60 36.42 -9.45
CA SER A 422 3.27 37.71 -9.41
C SER A 422 3.06 38.36 -8.04
N VAL A 423 4.17 38.80 -7.43
CA VAL A 423 4.21 39.34 -6.07
C VAL A 423 5.07 40.59 -6.06
N ASN A 424 4.65 41.61 -5.33
CA ASN A 424 5.47 42.80 -5.09
C ASN A 424 6.54 42.52 -4.02
N GLU A 425 7.81 42.46 -4.41
CA GLU A 425 8.94 42.09 -3.53
C GLU A 425 9.45 43.24 -2.64
N ILE A 426 9.21 44.50 -3.03
CA ILE A 426 9.64 45.69 -2.27
C ILE A 426 8.42 46.56 -1.98
N LEU A 427 8.19 46.87 -0.70
CA LEU A 427 7.00 47.57 -0.23
C LEU A 427 7.36 48.75 0.68
N LEU A 428 6.59 49.84 0.59
CA LEU A 428 6.76 51.04 1.40
C LEU A 428 5.66 51.10 2.47
N TYR A 429 6.02 51.02 3.76
CA TYR A 429 5.08 51.20 4.86
C TYR A 429 4.86 52.69 5.18
N PRO A 430 3.64 53.18 5.42
CA PRO A 430 2.34 52.49 5.37
C PRO A 430 1.63 52.62 4.00
N PHE A 431 2.34 53.02 2.94
CA PHE A 431 1.74 53.43 1.67
C PHE A 431 1.34 52.28 0.74
N ASN A 432 2.00 51.12 0.85
CA ASN A 432 1.77 49.97 -0.01
C ASN A 432 1.24 48.78 0.81
N SER A 433 0.38 47.99 0.17
CA SER A 433 -0.04 46.66 0.62
C SER A 433 0.77 45.55 -0.05
N LEU A 434 0.80 44.38 0.57
CA LEU A 434 1.25 43.17 -0.10
C LEU A 434 0.19 42.74 -1.11
N ASP A 435 0.54 42.81 -2.38
CA ASP A 435 -0.31 42.40 -3.49
C ASP A 435 0.22 41.11 -4.13
N VAL A 436 -0.67 40.13 -4.24
CA VAL A 436 -0.40 38.83 -4.90
C VAL A 436 -1.42 38.62 -6.00
N TYR A 437 -0.91 38.42 -7.21
CA TYR A 437 -1.68 38.08 -8.40
C TYR A 437 -1.39 36.64 -8.78
N SER A 438 -2.42 35.82 -8.93
CA SER A 438 -2.30 34.46 -9.43
C SER A 438 -3.20 34.20 -10.63
N TYR A 439 -2.64 33.59 -11.67
CA TYR A 439 -3.37 33.14 -12.87
C TYR A 439 -3.13 31.65 -13.12
N ALA A 440 -4.21 30.88 -13.27
CA ALA A 440 -4.13 29.45 -13.60
C ALA A 440 -4.05 29.28 -15.13
N ILE A 441 -2.99 28.62 -15.60
CA ILE A 441 -2.80 28.34 -17.04
C ILE A 441 -3.69 27.17 -17.49
N ASP A 442 -4.12 26.30 -16.55
CA ASP A 442 -4.82 25.06 -16.88
C ASP A 442 -6.11 24.92 -16.04
N ASN A 443 -7.25 24.88 -16.72
CA ASN A 443 -8.59 25.07 -16.15
C ASN A 443 -9.28 23.74 -15.76
N HIS A 444 -8.51 22.64 -15.65
CA HIS A 444 -9.04 21.30 -15.43
C HIS A 444 -9.11 20.87 -13.95
N SER A 445 -8.55 21.68 -13.04
CA SER A 445 -8.61 21.40 -11.59
C SER A 445 -9.72 22.21 -10.93
N ARG A 446 -10.84 21.54 -10.64
CA ARG A 446 -11.88 22.06 -9.74
C ARG A 446 -11.39 21.86 -8.30
N ASP A 447 -11.52 22.87 -7.46
CA ASP A 447 -11.24 22.85 -6.00
C ASP A 447 -9.76 22.99 -5.57
N LEU A 448 -9.05 23.93 -6.19
CA LEU A 448 -7.74 24.40 -5.70
C LEU A 448 -7.90 25.43 -4.57
N GLN A 449 -7.05 25.35 -3.55
CA GLN A 449 -6.93 26.33 -2.48
C GLN A 449 -5.57 27.02 -2.52
N LEU A 450 -5.56 28.35 -2.45
CA LEU A 450 -4.37 29.14 -2.26
C LEU A 450 -4.28 29.57 -0.79
N LEU A 451 -3.21 29.14 -0.14
CA LEU A 451 -2.84 29.46 1.23
C LEU A 451 -1.64 30.41 1.20
N LEU A 452 -1.78 31.53 1.90
CA LEU A 452 -0.75 32.57 1.92
C LEU A 452 -0.26 32.74 3.35
N TYR A 453 1.04 32.49 3.55
CA TYR A 453 1.70 32.62 4.84
C TYR A 453 2.73 33.75 4.80
N LEU A 454 2.72 34.60 5.82
CA LEU A 454 3.74 35.62 6.05
C LEU A 454 4.50 35.23 7.32
N ASP A 455 5.81 35.01 7.21
CA ASP A 455 6.66 34.53 8.31
C ASP A 455 6.08 33.29 9.01
N ASN A 456 5.61 32.33 8.20
CA ASN A 456 4.94 31.09 8.61
C ASN A 456 3.58 31.25 9.30
N ASN A 457 3.03 32.46 9.42
CA ASN A 457 1.67 32.68 9.90
C ASN A 457 0.69 32.69 8.72
N LEU A 458 -0.39 31.91 8.79
CA LEU A 458 -1.42 31.90 7.74
C LEU A 458 -2.16 33.24 7.75
N VAL A 459 -1.99 34.04 6.70
CA VAL A 459 -2.59 35.38 6.56
C VAL A 459 -3.84 35.33 5.70
N ALA A 460 -3.93 34.37 4.76
CA ALA A 460 -5.09 34.25 3.90
C ALA A 460 -5.31 32.83 3.35
N ARG A 461 -6.57 32.50 3.10
CA ARG A 461 -7.03 31.28 2.43
C ARG A 461 -8.06 31.67 1.37
N TYR A 462 -7.84 31.23 0.13
CA TYR A 462 -8.74 31.50 -1.00
C TYR A 462 -9.01 30.24 -1.80
N ASN A 463 -10.27 30.02 -2.18
CA ASN A 463 -10.64 28.97 -3.13
C ASN A 463 -10.49 29.52 -4.56
N LEU A 464 -9.70 28.86 -5.39
CA LEU A 464 -9.49 29.19 -6.79
C LEU A 464 -10.61 28.52 -7.61
N SER A 465 -11.75 29.21 -7.73
CA SER A 465 -12.87 28.72 -8.56
C SER A 465 -12.81 29.19 -10.02
N HIS A 466 -12.20 30.34 -10.33
CA HIS A 466 -12.06 30.85 -11.71
C HIS A 466 -10.85 31.78 -11.89
N GLY A 467 -9.98 31.46 -12.86
CA GLY A 467 -9.24 32.40 -13.71
C GLY A 467 -8.15 33.29 -13.10
N VAL A 468 -8.47 34.14 -12.12
CA VAL A 468 -7.53 35.12 -11.53
C VAL A 468 -7.91 35.36 -10.08
N VAL A 469 -6.93 35.36 -9.18
CA VAL A 469 -7.13 35.78 -7.79
C VAL A 469 -6.17 36.92 -7.48
N TYR A 470 -6.72 38.02 -6.97
CA TYR A 470 -5.99 39.17 -6.44
C TYR A 470 -6.16 39.23 -4.93
N ILE A 471 -5.04 39.28 -4.21
CA ILE A 471 -5.01 39.33 -2.76
C ILE A 471 -4.21 40.56 -2.37
N SER A 472 -4.84 41.46 -1.62
CA SER A 472 -4.18 42.62 -1.03
C SER A 472 -4.24 42.52 0.49
N LYS A 473 -3.09 42.63 1.17
CA LYS A 473 -2.99 42.55 2.64
C LYS A 473 -2.16 43.71 3.21
N PRO A 474 -2.63 44.35 4.30
CA PRO A 474 -1.86 45.39 4.98
C PRO A 474 -0.62 44.79 5.64
N LEU A 475 0.45 45.58 5.69
CA LEU A 475 1.75 45.14 6.19
C LEU A 475 1.85 45.29 7.72
N PRO A 476 2.63 44.41 8.39
CA PRO A 476 3.01 44.65 9.77
C PRO A 476 3.81 45.96 9.90
N PRO A 477 3.68 46.70 11.02
CA PRO A 477 4.41 47.94 11.22
C PRO A 477 5.91 47.68 11.31
N THR A 478 6.71 48.48 10.58
CA THR A 478 8.18 48.32 10.52
C THR A 478 8.89 49.60 10.96
N ILE A 479 9.98 49.45 11.71
CA ILE A 479 10.72 50.60 12.27
C ILE A 479 11.70 51.17 11.24
N LEU A 480 12.36 50.40 10.39
CA LEU A 480 13.31 50.94 9.40
C LEU A 480 13.35 50.14 8.10
N ILE A 481 13.78 48.89 8.20
CA ILE A 481 13.71 47.87 7.15
C ILE A 481 13.33 46.58 7.85
N ASP A 482 12.36 45.87 7.32
CA ASP A 482 12.04 44.51 7.75
C ASP A 482 12.02 43.55 6.56
N ARG A 483 12.29 42.28 6.83
CA ARG A 483 12.32 41.23 5.82
C ARG A 483 11.32 40.15 6.21
N HIS A 484 10.32 39.97 5.38
CA HIS A 484 9.31 38.94 5.57
C HIS A 484 9.48 37.85 4.52
N THR A 485 9.15 36.62 4.91
CA THR A 485 9.09 35.49 3.98
C THR A 485 7.63 35.23 3.64
N LEU A 486 7.29 35.42 2.37
CA LEU A 486 6.00 35.02 1.84
C LEU A 486 6.08 33.59 1.34
N ARG A 487 5.26 32.71 1.90
CA ARG A 487 5.07 31.35 1.42
C ARG A 487 3.67 31.24 0.84
N ILE A 488 3.59 30.94 -0.45
CA ILE A 488 2.34 30.66 -1.15
C ILE A 488 2.27 29.16 -1.36
N GLU A 489 1.22 28.53 -0.85
CA GLU A 489 0.96 27.11 -0.97
C GLU A 489 -0.34 26.90 -1.73
N ILE A 490 -0.29 26.13 -2.80
CA ILE A 490 -1.45 25.77 -3.60
C ILE A 490 -1.78 24.31 -3.28
N VAL A 491 -2.99 24.06 -2.80
CA VAL A 491 -3.48 22.76 -2.36
C VAL A 491 -4.61 22.29 -3.27
N ASP A 492 -4.48 21.11 -3.87
CA ASP A 492 -5.63 20.39 -4.44
C ASP A 492 -6.38 19.72 -3.28
N THR A 493 -7.55 20.28 -2.92
CA THR A 493 -8.32 19.85 -1.75
C THR A 493 -8.91 18.45 -1.87
N VAL A 494 -9.15 17.98 -3.10
CA VAL A 494 -9.71 16.66 -3.37
C VAL A 494 -8.65 15.57 -3.20
N ARG A 495 -7.40 15.88 -3.58
CA ARG A 495 -6.31 14.89 -3.68
C ARG A 495 -5.23 15.05 -2.61
N ASN A 496 -5.32 16.11 -1.80
CA ASN A 496 -4.41 16.44 -0.69
C ASN A 496 -2.93 16.56 -1.13
N VAL A 497 -2.70 17.17 -2.29
CA VAL A 497 -1.34 17.45 -2.84
C VAL A 497 -1.12 18.96 -2.87
N SER A 498 0.09 19.41 -2.48
CA SER A 498 0.43 20.83 -2.38
C SER A 498 1.72 21.21 -3.11
N THR A 499 1.74 22.37 -3.76
CA THR A 499 2.96 23.00 -4.28
C THR A 499 3.26 24.27 -3.49
N VAL A 500 4.53 24.48 -3.13
CA VAL A 500 4.97 25.62 -2.32
C VAL A 500 5.93 26.50 -3.10
N SER A 501 5.62 27.79 -3.16
CA SER A 501 6.48 28.85 -3.68
C SER A 501 6.84 29.82 -2.57
N SER A 502 8.11 30.25 -2.50
CA SER A 502 8.58 31.20 -1.49
C SER A 502 9.18 32.45 -2.11
N TYR A 503 8.72 33.60 -1.64
CA TYR A 503 9.20 34.93 -2.03
C TYR A 503 9.74 35.66 -0.81
N ARG A 504 10.73 36.54 -1.03
CA ARG A 504 11.27 37.41 0.01
C ARG A 504 10.71 38.80 -0.21
N ILE A 505 10.04 39.34 0.80
CA ILE A 505 9.49 40.69 0.78
C ILE A 505 10.36 41.58 1.66
N ILE A 506 10.73 42.74 1.13
CA ILE A 506 11.43 43.79 1.87
C ILE A 506 10.45 44.93 2.11
N VAL A 507 10.20 45.25 3.37
CA VAL A 507 9.35 46.38 3.76
C VAL A 507 10.24 47.51 4.27
N LEU A 508 10.06 48.69 3.70
CA LEU A 508 10.83 49.89 4.02
C LEU A 508 9.92 50.91 4.70
N ASN A 509 10.41 51.54 5.77
CA ASN A 509 9.75 52.69 6.36
C ASN A 509 10.50 53.98 5.95
N PRO A 510 9.99 54.73 4.96
CA PRO A 510 10.67 55.90 4.43
C PRO A 510 10.73 57.04 5.45
N ILE A 511 9.79 57.11 6.41
CA ILE A 511 9.73 58.17 7.42
C ILE A 511 10.91 58.04 8.38
N THR A 512 11.16 56.83 8.87
CA THR A 512 12.27 56.60 9.81
C THR A 512 13.63 56.63 9.14
N MET A 513 13.71 56.22 7.88
CA MET A 513 14.91 56.45 7.05
C MET A 513 15.23 57.94 6.90
N ALA A 514 14.21 58.77 6.62
CA ALA A 514 14.38 60.21 6.52
C ALA A 514 14.81 60.84 7.86
N ILE A 515 14.22 60.41 8.98
CA ILE A 515 14.62 60.87 10.33
C ILE A 515 16.08 60.51 10.62
N MET A 516 16.50 59.28 10.31
CA MET A 516 17.89 58.86 10.49
C MET A 516 18.86 59.64 9.59
N LEU A 517 18.46 59.94 8.36
CA LEU A 517 19.25 60.74 7.43
C LEU A 517 19.40 62.18 7.93
N VAL A 518 18.32 62.78 8.45
CA VAL A 518 18.35 64.12 9.04
C VAL A 518 19.18 64.15 10.32
N LEU A 519 19.04 63.15 11.20
CA LEU A 519 19.86 63.05 12.42
C LEU A 519 21.35 62.90 12.08
N THR A 520 21.69 62.05 11.11
CA THR A 520 23.08 61.90 10.66
C THR A 520 23.61 63.18 10.01
N LEU A 521 22.83 63.84 9.15
CA LEU A 521 23.20 65.14 8.59
C LEU A 521 23.40 66.21 9.66
N LEU A 522 22.50 66.31 10.65
CA LEU A 522 22.62 67.26 11.75
C LEU A 522 23.89 67.04 12.57
N THR A 523 24.26 65.78 12.85
CA THR A 523 25.52 65.47 13.54
C THR A 523 26.77 65.82 12.73
N VAL A 524 26.69 65.78 11.39
CA VAL A 524 27.82 66.09 10.50
C VAL A 524 27.97 67.59 10.25
N PHE A 525 26.85 68.32 10.14
CA PHE A 525 26.84 69.73 9.77
C PHE A 525 26.82 70.70 10.97
N MET A 526 26.50 70.24 12.17
CA MET A 526 26.56 71.04 13.40
C MET A 526 27.45 70.36 14.46
N PRO A 527 28.78 70.51 14.36
CA PRO A 527 29.75 69.85 15.26
C PRO A 527 29.72 70.32 16.73
N GLY A 528 28.69 71.06 17.17
CA GLY A 528 28.47 71.51 18.55
C GLY A 528 27.21 70.95 19.21
N LEU A 529 26.36 70.22 18.48
CA LEU A 529 25.23 69.50 19.06
C LEU A 529 25.72 68.19 19.67
N ASN A 530 26.10 68.24 20.95
CA ASN A 530 26.22 67.05 21.80
C ASN A 530 24.81 66.50 22.08
N ILE A 531 24.16 65.98 21.05
CA ILE A 531 23.11 64.99 21.25
C ILE A 531 23.85 63.79 21.83
N SER A 532 23.46 63.33 23.02
CA SER A 532 23.99 62.09 23.60
C SER A 532 23.56 60.89 22.76
N VAL A 533 24.14 60.74 21.57
CA VAL A 533 24.10 59.51 20.75
C VAL A 533 24.92 58.39 21.43
N VAL A 534 25.44 58.67 22.62
CA VAL A 534 26.09 57.75 23.55
C VAL A 534 25.19 56.53 23.87
N GLY A 535 23.86 56.62 23.75
CA GLY A 535 22.98 55.44 23.82
C GLY A 535 23.07 54.51 22.59
N ALA A 536 23.36 55.05 21.40
CA ALA A 536 23.42 54.27 20.15
C ALA A 536 24.86 53.86 19.76
N LEU A 537 25.88 54.60 20.18
CA LEU A 537 27.28 54.32 19.86
C LEU A 537 28.01 53.42 20.88
N ILE A 538 27.55 53.33 22.14
CA ILE A 538 28.18 52.48 23.18
C ILE A 538 28.02 50.98 22.89
N LEU A 539 27.03 50.56 22.08
CA LEU A 539 26.90 49.15 21.69
C LEU A 539 28.01 48.66 20.74
N PHE A 540 28.85 49.54 20.18
CA PHE A 540 29.77 49.17 19.09
C PHE A 540 31.26 49.49 19.33
N SER A 541 31.67 50.04 20.48
CA SER A 541 33.06 50.48 20.69
C SER A 541 34.01 49.49 21.40
N LYS A 542 33.58 48.26 21.69
CA LYS A 542 34.48 47.19 22.19
C LYS A 542 34.72 46.09 21.14
N ALA A 543 35.39 46.44 20.05
CA ALA A 543 36.13 45.48 19.22
C ALA A 543 37.24 46.20 18.44
N THR A 544 38.39 46.31 19.12
CA THR A 544 39.78 46.49 18.69
C THR A 544 40.17 47.05 17.30
N PRO A 545 41.28 47.81 17.25
CA PRO A 545 41.83 48.44 16.03
C PRO A 545 42.72 47.49 15.21
N HIS A 546 42.80 47.71 13.89
CA HIS A 546 44.04 47.82 13.09
C HIS A 546 43.80 47.64 11.57
N ARG A 547 44.56 48.45 10.80
CA ARG A 547 44.80 48.41 9.35
C ARG A 547 43.70 48.92 8.40
N VAL A 548 43.58 50.24 8.40
CA VAL A 548 43.22 51.04 7.23
C VAL A 548 44.41 51.05 6.24
N SER A 549 44.43 50.11 5.29
CA SER A 549 45.30 50.23 4.11
C SER A 549 44.83 49.33 2.96
N LYS A 550 43.57 49.46 2.51
CA LYS A 550 43.10 48.81 1.26
C LYS A 550 41.77 49.35 0.69
N ILE A 551 41.28 50.51 1.13
CA ILE A 551 39.95 51.00 0.74
C ILE A 551 39.96 51.85 -0.54
N ARG A 552 41.13 52.36 -0.96
CA ARG A 552 41.21 53.24 -2.15
C ARG A 552 41.17 52.52 -3.51
N ARG A 553 41.41 51.20 -3.56
CA ARG A 553 41.31 50.38 -4.79
C ARG A 553 39.95 49.71 -4.97
N ALA A 554 39.15 49.57 -3.92
CA ALA A 554 37.82 48.94 -3.99
C ALA A 554 36.73 49.90 -4.50
N ALA A 555 36.84 51.21 -4.22
CA ALA A 555 35.81 52.18 -4.63
C ALA A 555 35.79 52.46 -6.14
N MET A 556 36.91 52.25 -6.85
CA MET A 556 37.00 52.53 -8.29
C MET A 556 36.59 51.32 -9.17
N TRP A 557 36.63 50.10 -8.62
CA TRP A 557 36.12 48.88 -9.28
C TRP A 557 34.60 48.75 -9.18
N VAL A 558 34.01 49.14 -8.04
CA VAL A 558 32.56 48.99 -7.79
C VAL A 558 31.70 49.91 -8.68
N ALA A 559 32.21 51.06 -9.12
CA ALA A 559 31.46 51.94 -10.04
C ALA A 559 31.43 51.40 -11.50
N GLN A 560 32.37 50.53 -11.88
CA GLN A 560 32.49 50.00 -13.23
C GLN A 560 31.81 48.61 -13.38
N GLU A 561 31.64 47.87 -12.27
CA GLU A 561 30.92 46.58 -12.24
C GLU A 561 29.38 46.71 -12.16
N VAL A 562 28.85 47.85 -11.71
CA VAL A 562 27.40 47.98 -11.46
C VAL A 562 26.61 48.29 -12.74
N SER A 563 27.23 48.84 -13.79
CA SER A 563 26.56 48.97 -15.10
C SER A 563 26.63 47.69 -15.94
N THR A 564 27.63 46.83 -15.70
CA THR A 564 27.77 45.52 -16.37
C THR A 564 26.91 44.44 -15.71
N ALA A 565 26.71 44.49 -14.38
CA ALA A 565 25.86 43.54 -13.65
C ALA A 565 24.36 43.66 -13.97
N PHE A 566 23.88 44.82 -14.43
CA PHE A 566 22.48 45.01 -14.85
C PHE A 566 22.24 44.54 -16.30
N GLN A 567 23.27 44.48 -17.15
CA GLN A 567 23.15 43.95 -18.52
C GLN A 567 23.44 42.44 -18.63
N SER A 568 24.14 41.82 -17.67
CA SER A 568 24.35 40.36 -17.64
C SER A 568 23.21 39.57 -17.00
N LEU A 569 22.29 40.23 -16.29
CA LEU A 569 21.13 39.58 -15.64
C LEU A 569 19.99 39.27 -16.63
N VAL A 570 20.07 39.77 -17.87
CA VAL A 570 19.07 39.57 -18.93
C VAL A 570 19.62 38.76 -20.13
N SER A 571 20.89 38.31 -20.10
CA SER A 571 21.46 37.51 -21.19
C SER A 571 22.35 36.35 -20.71
N GLY A 572 21.71 35.20 -20.47
CA GLY A 572 22.40 33.90 -20.47
C GLY A 572 22.64 33.28 -19.09
N ILE A 573 21.63 32.60 -18.55
CA ILE A 573 21.87 31.50 -17.61
C ILE A 573 22.66 30.43 -18.38
N ARG A 574 23.99 30.46 -18.28
CA ARG A 574 24.84 29.34 -18.63
C ARG A 574 25.28 28.68 -17.33
N PHE A 575 24.90 27.41 -17.17
CA PHE A 575 25.43 26.58 -16.09
C PHE A 575 26.96 26.58 -16.17
N ARG A 576 27.62 27.04 -15.11
CA ARG A 576 29.08 26.98 -15.00
C ARG A 576 29.48 25.50 -14.92
N VAL A 577 30.22 25.03 -15.91
CA VAL A 577 30.82 23.69 -15.89
C VAL A 577 31.88 23.66 -14.78
N ALA A 578 31.67 22.86 -13.74
CA ALA A 578 32.64 22.67 -12.67
C ALA A 578 33.92 22.05 -13.25
N ARG A 579 35.05 22.72 -13.05
CA ARG A 579 36.33 22.41 -13.72
C ARG A 579 37.04 21.23 -13.06
N LEU A 580 36.85 21.05 -11.76
CA LEU A 580 37.55 19.99 -11.02
C LEU A 580 36.85 18.63 -11.10
N VAL A 581 35.59 18.59 -11.57
CA VAL A 581 34.79 17.37 -11.69
C VAL A 581 35.39 16.38 -12.68
N THR A 582 36.10 16.84 -13.71
CA THR A 582 36.81 15.97 -14.67
C THR A 582 37.93 15.19 -13.99
N TYR A 583 38.75 15.84 -13.16
CA TYR A 583 39.81 15.18 -12.39
C TYR A 583 39.22 14.20 -11.37
N TYR A 584 38.15 14.59 -10.68
CA TYR A 584 37.44 13.73 -9.74
C TYR A 584 36.88 12.47 -10.43
N ARG A 585 36.19 12.62 -11.57
CA ARG A 585 35.64 11.49 -12.34
C ARG A 585 36.73 10.56 -12.85
N ALA A 586 37.88 11.09 -13.26
CA ALA A 586 39.01 10.27 -13.68
C ALA A 586 39.52 9.40 -12.52
N VAL A 587 39.69 9.97 -11.33
CA VAL A 587 40.11 9.24 -10.14
C VAL A 587 39.05 8.25 -9.64
N VAL A 588 37.77 8.64 -9.64
CA VAL A 588 36.65 7.75 -9.29
C VAL A 588 36.59 6.54 -10.21
N ARG A 589 36.82 6.69 -11.52
CA ARG A 589 36.85 5.53 -12.44
C ARG A 589 37.94 4.52 -12.10
N ILE A 590 39.08 4.97 -11.57
CA ILE A 590 40.15 4.08 -11.11
C ILE A 590 39.72 3.40 -9.80
N LEU A 591 39.31 4.19 -8.82
CA LEU A 591 38.98 3.70 -7.48
C LEU A 591 37.71 2.84 -7.47
N ALA A 592 36.79 3.07 -8.40
CA ALA A 592 35.59 2.25 -8.59
C ALA A 592 35.92 0.80 -8.94
N LYS A 593 37.07 0.52 -9.59
CA LYS A 593 37.52 -0.85 -9.82
C LYS A 593 37.84 -1.61 -8.53
N ILE A 594 38.18 -0.88 -7.46
CA ILE A 594 38.55 -1.44 -6.15
C ILE A 594 37.37 -1.39 -5.18
N VAL A 595 36.63 -0.28 -5.18
CA VAL A 595 35.62 0.05 -4.16
C VAL A 595 34.19 -0.18 -4.65
N GLY A 596 33.97 -0.22 -5.96
CA GLY A 596 32.68 -0.18 -6.64
C GLY A 596 32.30 1.23 -7.12
N GLU A 597 31.47 1.33 -8.15
CA GLU A 597 30.97 2.62 -8.64
C GLU A 597 30.13 3.36 -7.58
N PRO A 598 30.11 4.70 -7.57
CA PRO A 598 29.22 5.46 -6.69
C PRO A 598 27.76 5.13 -6.97
N LEU A 599 26.93 5.01 -5.92
CA LEU A 599 25.50 4.82 -6.09
C LEU A 599 24.83 6.16 -6.48
N GLU A 600 23.72 6.11 -7.23
CA GLU A 600 23.02 7.32 -7.68
C GLU A 600 22.54 8.23 -6.54
N SER A 601 22.29 7.65 -5.36
CA SER A 601 21.87 8.38 -4.16
C SER A 601 23.02 8.79 -3.23
N GLU A 602 24.27 8.45 -3.57
CA GLU A 602 25.43 8.62 -2.69
C GLU A 602 26.12 9.97 -2.93
N THR A 603 26.35 10.71 -1.85
CA THR A 603 27.05 11.99 -1.89
C THR A 603 28.57 11.80 -2.04
N LEU A 604 29.27 12.87 -2.44
CA LEU A 604 30.73 12.85 -2.59
C LEU A 604 31.46 12.42 -1.30
N ARG A 605 30.98 12.85 -0.13
CA ARG A 605 31.54 12.45 1.18
C ARG A 605 31.24 11.01 1.55
N GLU A 606 30.05 10.51 1.25
CA GLU A 606 29.68 9.12 1.53
C GLU A 606 30.53 8.16 0.69
N TYR A 607 30.71 8.47 -0.61
CA TYR A 607 31.61 7.71 -1.47
C TYR A 607 33.07 7.79 -0.97
N MET A 608 33.53 8.95 -0.53
CA MET A 608 34.86 9.14 0.07
C MET A 608 35.05 8.29 1.32
N HIS A 609 34.10 8.26 2.26
CA HIS A 609 34.19 7.40 3.44
C HIS A 609 34.24 5.92 3.07
N ARG A 610 33.50 5.51 2.02
CA ARG A 610 33.55 4.14 1.51
C ARG A 610 34.92 3.81 0.90
N VAL A 611 35.52 4.74 0.17
CA VAL A 611 36.89 4.60 -0.35
C VAL A 611 37.90 4.49 0.80
N GLU A 612 37.83 5.36 1.80
CA GLU A 612 38.74 5.35 2.96
C GLU A 612 38.68 4.06 3.77
N SER A 613 37.54 3.36 3.77
CA SER A 613 37.39 2.07 4.45
C SER A 613 38.15 0.93 3.77
N LYS A 614 38.34 1.01 2.44
CA LYS A 614 38.94 -0.06 1.61
C LYS A 614 40.33 0.27 1.08
N VAL A 615 40.63 1.55 0.88
CA VAL A 615 41.92 2.07 0.45
C VAL A 615 42.49 2.86 1.61
N ARG A 616 43.61 2.42 2.18
CA ARG A 616 44.24 3.03 3.36
C ARG A 616 45.54 3.74 2.98
N GLY A 617 45.93 4.72 3.79
CA GLY A 617 47.22 5.42 3.65
C GLY A 617 47.15 6.63 2.71
N ARG A 618 48.21 6.85 1.93
CA ARG A 618 48.43 8.08 1.16
C ARG A 618 47.34 8.36 0.13
N VAL A 619 46.93 7.34 -0.64
CA VAL A 619 45.84 7.43 -1.62
C VAL A 619 44.53 7.90 -1.00
N ALA A 620 44.20 7.44 0.22
CA ALA A 620 42.96 7.81 0.90
C ALA A 620 42.94 9.29 1.29
N ASN A 621 44.07 9.81 1.78
CA ASN A 621 44.23 11.21 2.16
C ASN A 621 44.21 12.13 0.93
N LEU A 622 44.87 11.72 -0.16
CA LEU A 622 44.84 12.43 -1.44
C LEU A 622 43.42 12.45 -2.02
N PHE A 623 42.68 11.35 -1.93
CA PHE A 623 41.29 11.31 -2.39
C PHE A 623 40.38 12.21 -1.56
N ARG A 624 40.57 12.26 -0.23
CA ARG A 624 39.87 13.20 0.65
C ARG A 624 40.14 14.65 0.27
N GLU A 625 41.41 15.00 0.01
CA GLU A 625 41.81 16.35 -0.42
C GLU A 625 41.13 16.73 -1.73
N LEU A 626 41.12 15.83 -2.72
CA LEU A 626 40.46 16.05 -4.01
C LEU A 626 38.94 16.24 -3.87
N THR A 627 38.28 15.40 -3.06
CA THR A 627 36.83 15.49 -2.79
C THR A 627 36.46 16.86 -2.22
N LEU A 628 37.23 17.37 -1.26
CA LEU A 628 36.97 18.68 -0.63
C LEU A 628 37.18 19.84 -1.61
N LEU A 629 38.19 19.77 -2.48
CA LEU A 629 38.42 20.78 -3.53
C LEU A 629 37.27 20.80 -4.55
N VAL A 630 36.74 19.63 -4.91
CA VAL A 630 35.64 19.47 -5.86
C VAL A 630 34.32 19.93 -5.27
N GLU A 631 34.03 19.61 -4.02
CA GLU A 631 32.86 20.16 -3.30
C GLU A 631 32.93 21.69 -3.24
N LYS A 632 34.11 22.24 -2.98
CA LYS A 632 34.29 23.69 -3.00
C LYS A 632 34.05 24.27 -4.40
N ASP A 633 34.53 23.63 -5.46
CA ASP A 633 34.27 24.09 -6.85
C ASP A 633 32.78 23.99 -7.24
N LEU A 634 32.08 22.98 -6.74
CA LEU A 634 30.66 22.75 -7.02
C LEU A 634 29.73 23.68 -6.23
N TYR A 635 30.06 23.97 -4.97
CA TYR A 635 29.13 24.63 -4.04
C TYR A 635 29.56 26.06 -3.65
N SER A 636 30.78 26.50 -3.98
CA SER A 636 31.22 27.90 -3.76
C SER A 636 30.82 28.80 -4.92
N ARG A 637 30.34 30.02 -4.59
CA ARG A 637 30.07 31.09 -5.57
C ARG A 637 31.32 31.52 -6.36
N THR A 638 32.51 31.39 -5.79
CA THR A 638 33.78 31.76 -6.45
C THR A 638 34.39 30.57 -7.20
N GLY A 639 34.02 29.33 -6.85
CA GLY A 639 34.67 28.10 -7.28
C GLY A 639 36.12 27.95 -6.84
N ALA A 640 36.84 27.00 -7.44
CA ALA A 640 38.26 26.79 -7.15
C ALA A 640 39.15 27.88 -7.78
N SER A 641 40.15 28.35 -7.03
CA SER A 641 41.22 29.23 -7.53
C SER A 641 42.18 28.46 -8.46
N TYR A 642 43.00 29.19 -9.23
CA TYR A 642 44.00 28.56 -10.11
C TYR A 642 44.98 27.66 -9.35
N ASP A 643 45.39 28.08 -8.14
CA ASP A 643 46.29 27.28 -7.29
C ASP A 643 45.61 26.00 -6.81
N GLU A 644 44.30 26.06 -6.52
CA GLU A 644 43.50 24.88 -6.13
C GLU A 644 43.22 23.95 -7.31
N GLU A 645 43.09 24.48 -8.52
CA GLU A 645 42.98 23.69 -9.75
C GLU A 645 44.30 22.97 -10.07
N LEU A 646 45.43 23.66 -9.94
CA LEU A 646 46.76 23.06 -10.07
C LEU A 646 46.97 21.97 -9.02
N ARG A 647 46.53 22.22 -7.78
CA ARG A 647 46.62 21.24 -6.68
C ARG A 647 45.74 20.02 -6.94
N ALA A 648 44.49 20.21 -7.36
CA ALA A 648 43.58 19.13 -7.69
C ALA A 648 44.13 18.24 -8.83
N ARG A 649 44.77 18.85 -9.83
CA ARG A 649 45.45 18.13 -10.91
C ARG A 649 46.63 17.30 -10.38
N GLN A 650 47.51 17.88 -9.57
CA GLN A 650 48.64 17.17 -8.97
C GLN A 650 48.19 16.00 -8.11
N VAL A 651 47.16 16.20 -7.28
CA VAL A 651 46.57 15.16 -6.44
C VAL A 651 45.97 14.03 -7.29
N ALA A 652 45.27 14.35 -8.38
CA ALA A 652 44.73 13.35 -9.30
C ALA A 652 45.83 12.56 -10.04
N GLU A 653 46.92 13.21 -10.47
CA GLU A 653 48.08 12.57 -11.10
C GLU A 653 48.88 11.70 -10.12
N GLU A 654 48.95 12.07 -8.84
CA GLU A 654 49.55 11.25 -7.78
C GLU A 654 48.72 10.00 -7.50
N ILE A 655 47.39 10.11 -7.40
CA ILE A 655 46.51 8.95 -7.23
C ILE A 655 46.57 8.03 -8.46
N TRP A 656 46.63 8.60 -9.67
CA TRP A 656 46.78 7.81 -10.90
C TRP A 656 48.09 7.01 -10.90
N ARG A 657 49.20 7.59 -10.45
CA ARG A 657 50.49 6.86 -10.35
C ARG A 657 50.48 5.78 -9.28
N GLU A 658 49.86 6.01 -8.13
CA GLU A 658 49.85 5.03 -7.04
C GLU A 658 48.89 3.85 -7.27
N VAL A 659 47.82 4.05 -8.05
CA VAL A 659 46.74 3.06 -8.23
C VAL A 659 46.58 2.58 -9.67
N GLY A 660 46.94 3.38 -10.67
CA GLY A 660 46.72 3.10 -12.10
C GLY A 660 47.78 2.23 -12.78
N GLU A 661 48.96 2.04 -12.18
CA GLU A 661 50.03 1.14 -12.67
C GLU A 661 49.99 -0.26 -12.02
N ARG A 662 49.01 -0.54 -11.17
CA ARG A 662 48.70 -1.87 -10.62
C ARG A 662 47.40 -2.40 -11.21
#